data_AF-A0A8H7TGH5-F1
#
_entry.id   AF-A0A8H7TGH5-F1
#
_cell.length_a   1.000
_cell.length_b   1.000
_cell.length_c   1.000
_cell.angle_alpha   90.00
_cell.angle_beta   90.00
_cell.angle_gamma   90.00
#
_symmetry.space_group_name_H-M   'P 1'
#
loop_
_entity.id
_entity.type
_entity.pdbx_description
1 polymer ?
#
loop_
_entity_poly.entity_id
_entity_poly.type
_entity_poly.pdbx_seq_one_letter_code
_entity_poly.pdbx_strand_id
1 'polypeptide(L)'
;MAPSTKMSLPNARPYTFTFPPATTALIIIDMQRDFVDPSGFGSIQCGNPEIFSAVRNIVPTLQKVLEVSRDMGLHIIHTREGHRPDLSDLPPSKKLRQISAPNGHHTMGIGDQGPMGRLLVRGEWGHDIIDELRQLPGEPVIDKPGKGSYWGTGLHRVLLARGITHILFSGVTTECCVTTTLRECNDRGFECCILSDCTGGFDAQMVTTSMDIVCGQDGLFGYVGNSIDFFASASKSQELTPPSTPPAAEDVLLPIAQLQQRYKNGLESPENVINSVFDRIEKYEKLDPAVWISKQSRTDAVAAAQALVEKYAGKPMPPLFGVPFALKDNIDVAGIMTTATCETFAYTAKSTAPAVQLLLDAGALYIGKLNMDQLATGLSGCRSPYGTPHSVYSNEYISGGSSSGSAVAVAAGLVSFALGTDTAGSGRVPAAFNGIVGFKPTKGTVSARGVVPACKSLDTLSVMAPSLTDARKIWYIIDQHDSLDPYAKTPLSLSLWKQDFRGPKDGGFTFGVPPTSALEACSKEYQELFQTAIQKLRSCGGRLVEVDYAPFEKASDLLYDASLVHERIASIGHEFLETNLSNLHPTTNALFTAAFESPLKPWNVFHDQALQAQYTIQAQRTFNTLEGGIDVLLVPSTPCHPTIKEMEADPLGLNAKVGMFTHAGNVVDLCGVSVNAGWVEKEGGLKLPFGVTFLGGSGYDGKIMDIATVFEDAIASGSKP
;
A
#
# COMPACT_ATOMS: atom_id res chain seq x y z
N MET A 1 0.51 17.64 -19.38
CA MET A 1 1.70 17.03 -18.74
C MET A 1 2.66 16.62 -19.82
N ALA A 2 3.97 16.65 -19.53
CA ALA A 2 4.98 16.11 -20.43
C ALA A 2 4.60 14.67 -20.81
N PRO A 3 4.77 14.24 -22.07
CA PRO A 3 4.57 12.85 -22.43
C PRO A 3 5.39 12.00 -21.47
N SER A 4 4.78 10.99 -20.82
CA SER A 4 5.52 10.06 -19.97
C SER A 4 6.70 9.56 -20.80
N THR A 5 7.94 9.83 -20.37
CA THR A 5 9.12 9.41 -21.12
C THR A 5 9.05 7.90 -21.29
N LYS A 6 8.71 7.45 -22.50
CA LYS A 6 8.67 6.03 -22.84
C LYS A 6 10.06 5.63 -23.31
N MET A 7 10.54 4.52 -22.80
CA MET A 7 11.77 3.89 -23.24
C MET A 7 11.47 2.85 -24.30
N SER A 8 12.46 2.55 -25.13
CA SER A 8 12.29 1.62 -26.23
C SER A 8 13.51 0.73 -26.42
N LEU A 9 13.27 -0.56 -26.68
CA LEU A 9 14.25 -1.51 -27.17
C LEU A 9 14.02 -1.70 -28.68
N PRO A 10 14.64 -0.88 -29.55
CA PRO A 10 14.34 -0.85 -30.97
C PRO A 10 14.58 -2.19 -31.67
N ASN A 11 15.59 -2.95 -31.24
CA ASN A 11 15.96 -4.24 -31.83
C ASN A 11 15.35 -5.44 -31.09
N ALA A 12 14.36 -5.21 -30.22
CA ALA A 12 13.61 -6.32 -29.65
C ALA A 12 12.87 -7.10 -30.75
N ARG A 13 12.72 -8.41 -30.53
CA ARG A 13 11.87 -9.29 -31.32
C ARG A 13 10.55 -9.54 -30.57
N PRO A 14 9.43 -9.71 -31.28
CA PRO A 14 9.28 -9.70 -32.74
C PRO A 14 9.40 -8.31 -33.39
N TYR A 15 9.21 -7.25 -32.60
CA TYR A 15 9.37 -5.85 -33.00
C TYR A 15 9.74 -5.01 -31.76
N THR A 16 9.91 -3.70 -31.95
CA THR A 16 10.31 -2.76 -30.89
C THR A 16 9.44 -2.88 -29.64
N PHE A 17 10.08 -3.12 -28.49
CA PHE A 17 9.42 -3.13 -27.20
C PHE A 17 9.48 -1.74 -26.58
N THR A 18 8.33 -1.14 -26.23
CA THR A 18 8.25 0.19 -25.63
C THR A 18 7.65 0.09 -24.24
N PHE A 19 8.24 0.75 -23.25
CA PHE A 19 7.79 0.64 -21.86
C PHE A 19 7.95 1.97 -21.07
N PRO A 20 7.02 2.29 -20.16
CA PRO A 20 7.13 3.41 -19.23
C PRO A 20 7.89 3.03 -17.95
N PRO A 21 9.00 3.71 -17.58
CA PRO A 21 9.80 3.33 -16.41
C PRO A 21 9.01 3.30 -15.09
N ALA A 22 8.11 4.26 -14.87
CA ALA A 22 7.35 4.41 -13.63
C ALA A 22 6.42 3.22 -13.32
N THR A 23 6.04 2.43 -14.32
CA THR A 23 5.18 1.24 -14.16
C THR A 23 5.85 -0.01 -14.73
N THR A 24 7.18 -0.03 -14.78
CA THR A 24 7.95 -1.19 -15.22
C THR A 24 8.71 -1.81 -14.06
N ALA A 25 8.71 -3.14 -13.98
CA ALA A 25 9.53 -3.89 -13.04
C ALA A 25 10.67 -4.62 -13.76
N LEU A 26 11.84 -4.71 -13.12
CA LEU A 26 12.87 -5.69 -13.43
C LEU A 26 12.67 -6.88 -12.49
N ILE A 27 12.41 -8.06 -13.05
CA ILE A 27 12.38 -9.32 -12.29
C ILE A 27 13.66 -10.10 -12.58
N ILE A 28 14.44 -10.35 -11.52
CA ILE A 28 15.66 -11.15 -11.55
C ILE A 28 15.36 -12.55 -11.02
N ILE A 29 15.41 -13.54 -11.91
CA ILE A 29 14.99 -14.91 -11.60
C ILE A 29 16.17 -15.75 -11.12
N ASP A 30 16.08 -16.22 -9.89
CA ASP A 30 16.81 -17.38 -9.33
C ASP A 30 18.34 -17.29 -9.42
N MET A 31 18.90 -16.08 -9.30
CA MET A 31 20.34 -15.82 -9.22
C MET A 31 20.94 -16.21 -7.85
N GLN A 32 20.54 -17.38 -7.34
CA GLN A 32 21.00 -17.95 -6.09
C GLN A 32 22.28 -18.72 -6.30
N ARG A 33 23.13 -18.81 -5.26
CA ARG A 33 24.36 -19.61 -5.28
C ARG A 33 24.10 -21.05 -5.72
N ASP A 34 22.98 -21.62 -5.28
CA ASP A 34 22.54 -22.96 -5.67
C ASP A 34 22.41 -23.12 -7.18
N PHE A 35 22.12 -22.08 -7.96
CA PHE A 35 22.00 -22.18 -9.42
C PHE A 35 23.25 -21.74 -10.19
N VAL A 36 24.14 -20.93 -9.59
CA VAL A 36 25.22 -20.26 -10.35
C VAL A 36 26.63 -20.45 -9.77
N ASP A 37 26.76 -20.97 -8.54
CA ASP A 37 28.04 -21.31 -7.91
C ASP A 37 28.32 -22.82 -8.07
N PRO A 38 29.59 -23.25 -8.24
CA PRO A 38 29.96 -24.66 -8.26
C PRO A 38 29.50 -25.38 -6.99
N SER A 39 29.17 -26.67 -7.11
CA SER A 39 28.65 -27.51 -6.01
C SER A 39 27.25 -27.14 -5.51
N GLY A 40 26.60 -26.14 -6.12
CA GLY A 40 25.18 -25.86 -5.92
C GLY A 40 24.26 -26.81 -6.68
N PHE A 41 22.96 -26.74 -6.38
CA PHE A 41 21.91 -27.53 -7.03
C PHE A 41 22.01 -27.56 -8.57
N GLY A 42 22.17 -26.41 -9.22
CA GLY A 42 22.30 -26.28 -10.68
C GLY A 42 23.49 -27.05 -11.25
N SER A 43 24.63 -27.04 -10.56
CA SER A 43 25.82 -27.79 -10.99
C SER A 43 25.59 -29.31 -10.91
N ILE A 44 24.88 -29.76 -9.87
CA ILE A 44 24.49 -31.16 -9.66
C ILE A 44 23.51 -31.60 -10.74
N GLN A 45 22.53 -30.75 -11.08
CA GLN A 45 21.54 -31.06 -12.13
C GLN A 45 22.12 -30.99 -13.54
N CYS A 46 23.07 -30.10 -13.81
CA CYS A 46 23.68 -29.97 -15.14
C CYS A 46 24.64 -31.12 -15.44
N GLY A 47 25.42 -31.57 -14.45
CA GLY A 47 26.35 -32.70 -14.58
C GLY A 47 27.56 -32.47 -15.48
N ASN A 48 27.64 -31.32 -16.16
CA ASN A 48 28.74 -30.92 -17.03
C ASN A 48 29.35 -29.58 -16.55
N PRO A 49 30.57 -29.56 -16.01
CA PRO A 49 31.20 -28.35 -15.48
C PRO A 49 31.42 -27.26 -16.51
N GLU A 50 31.75 -27.61 -17.76
CA GLU A 50 31.99 -26.64 -18.83
C GLU A 50 30.69 -25.90 -19.19
N ILE A 51 29.59 -26.63 -19.37
CA ILE A 51 28.26 -26.06 -19.63
C ILE A 51 27.78 -25.23 -18.44
N PHE A 52 27.92 -25.75 -17.22
CA PHE A 52 27.51 -25.05 -16.01
C PHE A 52 28.29 -23.74 -15.81
N SER A 53 29.59 -23.73 -16.09
CA SER A 53 30.42 -22.52 -15.94
C SER A 53 29.94 -21.35 -16.77
N ALA A 54 29.31 -21.61 -17.93
CA ALA A 54 28.77 -20.58 -18.81
C ALA A 54 27.57 -19.83 -18.21
N VAL A 55 26.86 -20.41 -17.25
CA VAL A 55 25.69 -19.80 -16.59
C VAL A 55 26.08 -18.51 -15.87
N ARG A 56 27.29 -18.45 -15.28
CA ARG A 56 27.77 -17.25 -14.58
C ARG A 56 28.16 -16.11 -15.51
N ASN A 57 28.32 -16.36 -16.82
CA ASN A 57 28.75 -15.34 -17.79
C ASN A 57 27.76 -14.16 -17.91
N ILE A 58 26.50 -14.36 -17.51
CA ILE A 58 25.48 -13.30 -17.55
C ILE A 58 25.62 -12.28 -16.41
N VAL A 59 26.33 -12.62 -15.33
CA VAL A 59 26.35 -11.84 -14.08
C VAL A 59 26.85 -10.40 -14.28
N PRO A 60 27.97 -10.13 -14.99
CA PRO A 60 28.45 -8.75 -15.16
C PRO A 60 27.45 -7.86 -15.90
N THR A 61 26.80 -8.39 -16.95
CA THR A 61 25.76 -7.67 -17.70
C THR A 61 24.54 -7.43 -16.84
N LEU A 62 24.09 -8.46 -16.11
CA LEU A 62 22.94 -8.37 -15.21
C LEU A 62 23.17 -7.35 -14.08
N GLN A 63 24.37 -7.32 -13.50
CA GLN A 63 24.72 -6.35 -12.47
C GLN A 63 24.58 -4.91 -13.01
N LYS A 64 25.06 -4.65 -14.23
CA LYS A 64 24.90 -3.35 -14.87
C LYS A 64 23.43 -3.02 -15.18
N VAL A 65 22.64 -3.99 -15.64
CA VAL A 65 21.18 -3.82 -15.84
C VAL A 65 20.49 -3.47 -14.52
N LEU A 66 20.84 -4.14 -13.44
CA LEU A 66 20.30 -3.90 -12.10
C LEU A 66 20.65 -2.49 -11.60
N GLU A 67 21.91 -2.07 -11.73
CA GLU A 67 22.36 -0.72 -11.35
C GLU A 67 21.63 0.38 -12.14
N VAL A 68 21.59 0.26 -13.47
CA VAL A 68 20.87 1.21 -14.33
C VAL A 68 19.37 1.23 -14.00
N SER A 69 18.79 0.07 -13.68
CA SER A 69 17.38 -0.02 -13.33
C SER A 69 17.07 0.72 -12.03
N ARG A 70 17.95 0.60 -11.02
CA ARG A 70 17.86 1.33 -9.75
C ARG A 70 17.96 2.84 -9.98
N ASP A 71 18.91 3.30 -10.80
CA ASP A 71 19.09 4.72 -11.10
C ASP A 71 17.92 5.33 -11.86
N MET A 72 17.22 4.52 -12.66
CA MET A 72 15.99 4.92 -13.33
C MET A 72 14.74 4.88 -12.44
N GLY A 73 14.85 4.33 -11.23
CA GLY A 73 13.72 4.14 -10.32
C GLY A 73 12.75 3.04 -10.74
N LEU A 74 13.20 2.07 -11.55
CA LEU A 74 12.42 0.87 -11.87
C LEU A 74 12.15 0.06 -10.60
N HIS A 75 11.02 -0.65 -10.57
CA HIS A 75 10.73 -1.57 -9.48
C HIS A 75 11.58 -2.84 -9.61
N ILE A 76 12.46 -3.10 -8.65
CA ILE A 76 13.31 -4.29 -8.65
C ILE A 76 12.67 -5.39 -7.81
N ILE A 77 12.52 -6.59 -8.37
CA ILE A 77 12.01 -7.78 -7.69
C ILE A 77 12.98 -8.93 -7.95
N HIS A 78 13.39 -9.61 -6.89
CA HIS A 78 14.22 -10.82 -6.99
C HIS A 78 13.35 -12.04 -6.72
N THR A 79 13.65 -13.17 -7.35
CA THR A 79 13.04 -14.46 -7.01
C THR A 79 14.10 -15.48 -6.64
N ARG A 80 13.71 -16.40 -5.77
CA ARG A 80 14.55 -17.50 -5.32
C ARG A 80 13.71 -18.77 -5.29
N GLU A 81 14.12 -19.81 -6.00
CA GLU A 81 13.50 -21.12 -5.86
C GLU A 81 13.96 -21.74 -4.54
N GLY A 82 13.00 -22.10 -3.68
CA GLY A 82 13.31 -22.80 -2.46
C GLY A 82 12.13 -23.14 -1.58
N HIS A 83 12.38 -24.11 -0.71
CA HIS A 83 11.39 -24.78 0.11
C HIS A 83 11.55 -24.41 1.57
N ARG A 84 10.46 -24.51 2.33
CA ARG A 84 10.49 -24.32 3.79
C ARG A 84 11.52 -25.26 4.43
N PRO A 85 12.09 -24.91 5.59
CA PRO A 85 13.06 -25.78 6.28
C PRO A 85 12.56 -27.21 6.53
N ASP A 86 11.26 -27.39 6.75
CA ASP A 86 10.59 -28.68 6.95
C ASP A 86 10.17 -29.38 5.64
N LEU A 87 10.41 -28.76 4.49
CA LEU A 87 10.03 -29.22 3.15
C LEU A 87 8.51 -29.41 2.96
N SER A 88 7.68 -28.81 3.81
CA SER A 88 6.21 -28.96 3.77
C SER A 88 5.57 -28.43 2.47
N ASP A 89 6.27 -27.55 1.75
CA ASP A 89 5.85 -26.98 0.46
C ASP A 89 6.53 -27.65 -0.75
N LEU A 90 7.26 -28.76 -0.57
CA LEU A 90 7.90 -29.54 -1.63
C LEU A 90 6.97 -30.66 -2.12
N PRO A 91 6.45 -30.60 -3.37
CA PRO A 91 5.64 -31.69 -3.90
C PRO A 91 6.47 -32.98 -3.99
N PRO A 92 5.95 -34.14 -3.53
CA PRO A 92 6.68 -35.42 -3.60
C PRO A 92 7.16 -35.75 -5.02
N SER A 93 6.34 -35.43 -6.03
CA SER A 93 6.70 -35.68 -7.43
C SER A 93 7.89 -34.84 -7.91
N LYS A 94 8.12 -33.65 -7.33
CA LYS A 94 9.28 -32.80 -7.64
C LYS A 94 10.56 -33.41 -7.08
N LYS A 95 10.50 -33.94 -5.85
CA LYS A 95 11.63 -34.63 -5.20
C LYS A 95 11.94 -35.98 -5.85
N LEU A 96 10.94 -36.86 -5.95
CA LEU A 96 11.11 -38.24 -6.40
C LEU A 96 11.60 -38.34 -7.85
N ARG A 97 11.10 -37.50 -8.75
CA ARG A 97 11.54 -37.51 -10.16
C ARG A 97 13.03 -37.23 -10.32
N GLN A 98 13.62 -36.40 -9.46
CA GLN A 98 15.04 -36.04 -9.54
C GLN A 98 15.93 -37.20 -9.09
N ILE A 99 15.58 -37.87 -7.99
CA ILE A 99 16.42 -38.90 -7.39
C ILE A 99 16.15 -40.31 -7.91
N SER A 100 15.03 -40.52 -8.62
CA SER A 100 14.59 -41.83 -9.12
C SER A 100 14.65 -41.97 -10.64
N ALA A 101 15.29 -41.04 -11.34
CA ALA A 101 15.47 -41.13 -12.79
C ALA A 101 16.35 -42.35 -13.13
N PRO A 102 15.87 -43.34 -13.92
CA PRO A 102 16.63 -44.57 -14.19
C PRO A 102 18.00 -44.35 -14.86
N ASN A 103 18.13 -43.26 -15.61
CA ASN A 103 19.36 -42.84 -16.28
C ASN A 103 19.89 -41.50 -15.72
N GLY A 104 19.54 -41.16 -14.47
CA GLY A 104 20.04 -39.95 -13.81
C GLY A 104 21.54 -40.05 -13.52
N HIS A 105 22.25 -38.94 -13.64
CA HIS A 105 23.70 -38.87 -13.35
C HIS A 105 24.00 -38.44 -11.90
N HIS A 106 22.97 -38.27 -11.06
CA HIS A 106 23.09 -37.90 -9.65
C HIS A 106 21.96 -38.53 -8.82
N THR A 107 22.14 -38.58 -7.50
CA THR A 107 21.15 -39.07 -6.52
C THR A 107 20.77 -38.03 -5.47
N MET A 108 21.38 -36.84 -5.51
CA MET A 108 21.12 -35.75 -4.56
C MET A 108 19.94 -34.90 -5.03
N GLY A 109 18.93 -34.76 -4.18
CA GLY A 109 17.73 -33.99 -4.47
C GLY A 109 17.55 -32.77 -3.57
N ILE A 110 16.45 -32.07 -3.81
CA ILE A 110 16.01 -30.94 -2.97
C ILE A 110 15.89 -31.38 -1.50
N GLY A 111 16.50 -30.57 -0.61
CA GLY A 111 16.50 -30.76 0.83
C GLY A 111 17.61 -31.64 1.37
N ASP A 112 18.35 -32.34 0.50
CA ASP A 112 19.51 -33.15 0.90
C ASP A 112 20.70 -32.25 1.22
N GLN A 113 21.61 -32.73 2.07
CA GLN A 113 22.77 -31.96 2.51
C GLN A 113 23.80 -31.81 1.39
N GLY A 114 24.02 -30.58 0.93
CA GLY A 114 25.08 -30.22 0.00
C GLY A 114 26.22 -29.42 0.64
N PRO A 115 27.25 -29.06 -0.14
CA PRO A 115 28.41 -28.31 0.34
C PRO A 115 28.10 -26.88 0.81
N MET A 116 26.99 -26.30 0.35
CA MET A 116 26.53 -24.95 0.72
C MET A 116 25.31 -24.95 1.66
N GLY A 117 25.07 -26.06 2.35
CA GLY A 117 23.84 -26.27 3.11
C GLY A 117 22.87 -27.21 2.41
N ARG A 118 21.63 -27.28 2.91
CA ARG A 118 20.60 -28.12 2.29
C ARG A 118 20.11 -27.50 0.97
N LEU A 119 20.13 -28.29 -0.10
CA LEU A 119 19.87 -27.80 -1.46
C LEU A 119 18.44 -27.23 -1.60
N LEU A 120 18.34 -25.98 -2.09
CA LEU A 120 17.10 -25.23 -2.27
C LEU A 120 16.22 -25.17 -1.01
N VAL A 121 16.83 -25.05 0.17
CA VAL A 121 16.11 -24.85 1.45
C VAL A 121 16.30 -23.41 1.93
N ARG A 122 15.19 -22.75 2.26
CA ARG A 122 15.19 -21.36 2.71
C ARG A 122 16.00 -21.20 4.00
N GLY A 123 16.87 -20.19 4.00
CA GLY A 123 17.75 -19.87 5.13
C GLY A 123 19.14 -20.51 5.04
N GLU A 124 19.35 -21.45 4.12
CA GLU A 124 20.67 -22.02 3.85
C GLU A 124 21.52 -21.07 2.98
N TRP A 125 22.85 -21.18 3.11
CA TRP A 125 23.79 -20.33 2.37
C TRP A 125 23.64 -20.46 0.84
N GLY A 126 23.50 -21.69 0.34
CA GLY A 126 23.28 -21.98 -1.08
C GLY A 126 22.00 -21.35 -1.64
N HIS A 127 20.97 -21.19 -0.81
CA HIS A 127 19.70 -20.61 -1.24
C HIS A 127 19.75 -19.08 -1.43
N ASP A 128 20.78 -18.38 -0.93
CA ASP A 128 20.82 -16.92 -1.02
C ASP A 128 21.29 -16.41 -2.39
N ILE A 129 20.91 -15.17 -2.72
CA ILE A 129 21.35 -14.48 -3.95
C ILE A 129 22.86 -14.21 -3.86
N ILE A 130 23.55 -14.32 -5.00
CA ILE A 130 24.99 -13.99 -5.08
C ILE A 130 25.26 -12.53 -4.70
N ASP A 131 26.44 -12.26 -4.13
CA ASP A 131 26.77 -10.94 -3.58
C ASP A 131 26.73 -9.82 -4.64
N GLU A 132 27.11 -10.15 -5.87
CA GLU A 132 27.15 -9.25 -7.03
C GLU A 132 25.76 -8.69 -7.38
N LEU A 133 24.70 -9.44 -7.08
CA LEU A 133 23.30 -9.11 -7.41
C LEU A 133 22.43 -8.90 -6.18
N ARG A 134 23.07 -8.70 -5.02
CA ARG A 134 22.37 -8.55 -3.75
C ARG A 134 21.31 -7.47 -3.81
N GLN A 135 20.16 -7.79 -3.24
CA GLN A 135 19.01 -6.90 -3.13
C GLN A 135 19.30 -5.70 -2.20
N LEU A 136 18.76 -4.53 -2.56
CA LEU A 136 18.74 -3.36 -1.66
C LEU A 136 17.59 -3.46 -0.64
N PRO A 137 17.69 -2.77 0.51
CA PRO A 137 16.56 -2.64 1.42
C PRO A 137 15.31 -2.12 0.68
N GLY A 138 14.20 -2.86 0.79
CA GLY A 138 12.93 -2.55 0.13
C GLY A 138 12.71 -3.18 -1.24
N GLU A 139 13.72 -3.81 -1.84
CA GLU A 139 13.55 -4.66 -3.03
C GLU A 139 12.94 -6.00 -2.59
N PRO A 140 11.73 -6.37 -3.04
CA PRO A 140 11.10 -7.63 -2.65
C PRO A 140 11.90 -8.84 -3.13
N VAL A 141 12.04 -9.84 -2.27
CA VAL A 141 12.56 -11.16 -2.62
C VAL A 141 11.43 -12.18 -2.48
N ILE A 142 11.06 -12.80 -3.60
CA ILE A 142 9.97 -13.77 -3.68
C ILE A 142 10.55 -15.18 -3.61
N ASP A 143 10.43 -15.81 -2.45
CA ASP A 143 10.77 -17.23 -2.27
C ASP A 143 9.64 -18.12 -2.82
N LYS A 144 9.92 -18.86 -3.89
CA LYS A 144 8.95 -19.69 -4.60
C LYS A 144 9.27 -21.19 -4.49
N PRO A 145 8.30 -22.04 -4.09
CA PRO A 145 8.48 -23.49 -4.13
C PRO A 145 8.26 -24.05 -5.56
N GLY A 146 7.59 -23.29 -6.43
CA GLY A 146 7.32 -23.64 -7.82
C GLY A 146 8.40 -23.15 -8.80
N LYS A 147 8.28 -23.58 -10.06
CA LYS A 147 9.10 -23.04 -11.16
C LYS A 147 8.66 -21.62 -11.53
N GLY A 148 7.36 -21.44 -11.72
CA GLY A 148 6.74 -20.13 -11.88
C GLY A 148 6.67 -19.36 -10.57
N SER A 149 6.98 -18.07 -10.62
CA SER A 149 7.07 -17.20 -9.44
C SER A 149 5.73 -16.81 -8.83
N TYR A 150 4.60 -17.17 -9.44
CA TYR A 150 3.26 -16.98 -8.86
C TYR A 150 2.81 -18.15 -7.98
N TRP A 151 3.39 -19.35 -8.17
CA TRP A 151 2.94 -20.55 -7.47
C TRP A 151 3.26 -20.47 -5.97
N GLY A 152 2.22 -20.32 -5.15
CA GLY A 152 2.35 -20.27 -3.69
C GLY A 152 3.02 -19.00 -3.18
N THR A 153 2.98 -17.89 -3.94
CA THR A 153 3.63 -16.63 -3.58
C THR A 153 2.67 -15.43 -3.65
N GLY A 154 3.13 -14.27 -3.17
CA GLY A 154 2.45 -12.99 -3.30
C GLY A 154 2.85 -12.15 -4.51
N LEU A 155 3.58 -12.69 -5.50
CA LEU A 155 4.16 -11.88 -6.60
C LEU A 155 3.10 -11.02 -7.32
N HIS A 156 1.93 -11.60 -7.62
CA HIS A 156 0.89 -10.84 -8.33
C HIS A 156 0.45 -9.61 -7.53
N ARG A 157 0.23 -9.78 -6.22
CA ARG A 157 -0.14 -8.68 -5.33
C ARG A 157 0.96 -7.62 -5.28
N VAL A 158 2.23 -8.03 -5.22
CA VAL A 158 3.39 -7.12 -5.23
C VAL A 158 3.43 -6.27 -6.50
N LEU A 159 3.13 -6.86 -7.66
CA LEU A 159 3.08 -6.19 -8.96
C LEU A 159 1.88 -5.24 -9.07
N LEU A 160 0.67 -5.71 -8.73
CA LEU A 160 -0.55 -4.91 -8.79
C LEU A 160 -0.52 -3.74 -7.81
N ALA A 161 0.01 -3.96 -6.61
CA ALA A 161 0.23 -2.89 -5.65
C ALA A 161 1.08 -1.79 -6.29
N ARG A 162 2.19 -2.20 -6.94
CA ARG A 162 3.14 -1.35 -7.67
C ARG A 162 2.61 -0.70 -8.94
N GLY A 163 1.37 -0.98 -9.35
CA GLY A 163 0.81 -0.47 -10.62
C GLY A 163 1.64 -0.92 -11.83
N ILE A 164 2.32 -2.07 -11.73
CA ILE A 164 3.19 -2.56 -12.80
C ILE A 164 2.34 -2.91 -14.02
N THR A 165 2.79 -2.51 -15.20
CA THR A 165 2.21 -2.86 -16.49
C THR A 165 3.18 -3.62 -17.37
N HIS A 166 4.48 -3.37 -17.22
CA HIS A 166 5.54 -3.95 -18.03
C HIS A 166 6.58 -4.63 -17.16
N ILE A 167 7.18 -5.70 -17.67
CA ILE A 167 8.18 -6.48 -16.95
C ILE A 167 9.37 -6.75 -17.86
N LEU A 168 10.56 -6.38 -17.38
CA LEU A 168 11.83 -6.83 -17.92
C LEU A 168 12.28 -8.06 -17.13
N PHE A 169 12.56 -9.15 -17.83
CA PHE A 169 13.03 -10.40 -17.24
C PHE A 169 14.52 -10.59 -17.47
N SER A 170 15.16 -11.15 -16.44
CA SER A 170 16.56 -11.55 -16.43
C SER A 170 16.77 -12.74 -15.48
N GLY A 171 17.96 -13.33 -15.47
CA GLY A 171 18.34 -14.38 -14.52
C GLY A 171 18.60 -15.73 -15.18
N VAL A 172 18.42 -16.83 -14.45
CA VAL A 172 18.82 -18.18 -14.90
C VAL A 172 17.64 -19.13 -15.03
N THR A 173 17.87 -20.22 -15.76
CA THR A 173 16.88 -21.23 -16.15
C THR A 173 15.82 -20.69 -17.11
N THR A 174 16.28 -20.13 -18.24
CA THR A 174 15.45 -19.56 -19.32
C THR A 174 14.32 -20.51 -19.71
N GLU A 175 14.69 -21.76 -19.98
CA GLU A 175 13.86 -22.88 -20.39
C GLU A 175 12.88 -23.38 -19.31
N CYS A 176 12.93 -22.79 -18.11
CA CYS A 176 12.15 -23.21 -16.96
C CYS A 176 11.56 -22.01 -16.20
N CYS A 177 12.22 -21.50 -15.15
CA CYS A 177 11.63 -20.51 -14.24
C CYS A 177 11.34 -19.17 -14.91
N VAL A 178 12.23 -18.70 -15.79
CA VAL A 178 12.06 -17.41 -16.49
C VAL A 178 10.83 -17.47 -17.40
N THR A 179 10.77 -18.44 -18.32
CA THR A 179 9.66 -18.52 -19.28
C THR A 179 8.35 -18.98 -18.64
N THR A 180 8.38 -19.81 -17.60
CA THR A 180 7.17 -20.15 -16.83
C THR A 180 6.57 -18.90 -16.20
N THR A 181 7.39 -18.10 -15.52
CA THR A 181 6.94 -16.86 -14.88
C THR A 181 6.47 -15.83 -15.91
N LEU A 182 7.19 -15.67 -17.02
CA LEU A 182 6.81 -14.77 -18.10
C LEU A 182 5.45 -15.11 -18.68
N ARG A 183 5.17 -16.38 -18.96
CA ARG A 183 3.86 -16.81 -19.49
C ARG A 183 2.74 -16.55 -18.50
N GLU A 184 2.97 -16.80 -17.22
CA GLU A 184 2.02 -16.45 -16.17
C GLU A 184 1.76 -14.93 -16.07
N CYS A 185 2.79 -14.10 -16.30
CA CYS A 185 2.62 -12.65 -16.40
C CYS A 185 1.81 -12.25 -17.64
N ASN A 186 2.10 -12.84 -18.80
CA ASN A 186 1.36 -12.58 -20.04
C ASN A 186 -0.13 -12.91 -19.90
N ASP A 187 -0.48 -14.08 -19.33
CA ASP A 187 -1.88 -14.46 -19.05
C ASP A 187 -2.60 -13.48 -18.11
N ARG A 188 -1.84 -12.74 -17.30
CA ARG A 188 -2.34 -11.73 -16.36
C ARG A 188 -2.34 -10.32 -16.95
N GLY A 189 -1.94 -10.15 -18.22
CA GLY A 189 -2.01 -8.88 -18.95
C GLY A 189 -0.82 -7.95 -18.78
N PHE A 190 0.33 -8.46 -18.31
CA PHE A 190 1.58 -7.70 -18.29
C PHE A 190 2.33 -7.82 -19.62
N GLU A 191 2.90 -6.71 -20.08
CA GLU A 191 3.80 -6.69 -21.24
C GLU A 191 5.20 -7.14 -20.83
N CYS A 192 5.69 -8.25 -21.39
CA CYS A 192 6.87 -8.93 -20.88
C CYS A 192 8.00 -8.96 -21.91
N CYS A 193 9.22 -8.57 -21.52
CA CYS A 193 10.41 -8.64 -22.36
C CYS A 193 11.56 -9.33 -21.63
N ILE A 194 12.16 -10.37 -22.23
CA ILE A 194 13.41 -10.98 -21.75
C ILE A 194 14.58 -10.17 -22.28
N LEU A 195 15.54 -9.81 -21.43
CA LEU A 195 16.83 -9.28 -21.86
C LEU A 195 17.79 -10.45 -22.08
N SER A 196 18.05 -10.81 -23.34
CA SER A 196 18.64 -12.10 -23.70
C SER A 196 20.08 -12.30 -23.20
N ASP A 197 20.85 -11.22 -23.12
CA ASP A 197 22.28 -11.23 -22.75
C ASP A 197 22.53 -11.12 -21.24
N CYS A 198 21.47 -10.94 -20.45
CA CYS A 198 21.49 -11.12 -19.00
C CYS A 198 20.55 -12.24 -18.53
N THR A 199 20.25 -13.19 -19.43
CA THR A 199 19.41 -14.35 -19.16
C THR A 199 20.09 -15.64 -19.64
N GLY A 200 20.13 -16.70 -18.82
CA GLY A 200 20.88 -17.92 -19.11
C GLY A 200 20.16 -19.22 -18.72
N GLY A 201 20.79 -20.36 -18.98
CA GLY A 201 20.24 -21.69 -18.71
C GLY A 201 21.32 -22.78 -18.83
N PHE A 202 20.94 -24.04 -18.59
CA PHE A 202 21.89 -25.16 -18.57
C PHE A 202 22.03 -25.85 -19.93
N ASP A 203 21.32 -25.40 -20.96
CA ASP A 203 21.44 -25.89 -22.33
C ASP A 203 21.19 -24.73 -23.31
N ALA A 204 22.20 -24.39 -24.11
CA ALA A 204 22.14 -23.23 -25.01
C ALA A 204 21.07 -23.36 -26.11
N GLN A 205 20.80 -24.57 -26.58
CA GLN A 205 19.78 -24.82 -27.59
C GLN A 205 18.39 -24.66 -26.98
N MET A 206 18.17 -25.17 -25.75
CA MET A 206 16.91 -24.98 -25.03
C MET A 206 16.66 -23.51 -24.69
N VAL A 207 17.69 -22.77 -24.27
CA VAL A 207 17.62 -21.31 -24.03
C VAL A 207 17.16 -20.59 -25.29
N THR A 208 17.84 -20.83 -26.42
CA THR A 208 17.50 -20.20 -27.71
C THR A 208 16.08 -20.54 -28.14
N THR A 209 15.72 -21.83 -28.11
CA THR A 209 14.38 -22.30 -28.48
C THR A 209 13.31 -21.69 -27.59
N SER A 210 13.58 -21.52 -26.30
CA SER A 210 12.64 -20.92 -25.35
C SER A 210 12.38 -19.45 -25.65
N MET A 211 13.42 -18.69 -26.00
CA MET A 211 13.29 -17.29 -26.45
C MET A 211 12.55 -17.18 -27.78
N ASP A 212 12.77 -18.12 -28.71
CA ASP A 212 12.05 -18.16 -29.98
C ASP A 212 10.57 -18.51 -29.81
N ILE A 213 10.23 -19.40 -28.87
CA ILE A 213 8.85 -19.66 -28.50
C ILE A 213 8.19 -18.41 -27.91
N VAL A 214 8.91 -17.64 -27.07
CA VAL A 214 8.37 -16.38 -26.51
C VAL A 214 7.99 -15.40 -27.60
N CYS A 215 8.85 -15.23 -28.62
CA CYS A 215 8.61 -14.34 -29.75
C CYS A 215 7.69 -14.94 -30.84
N GLY A 216 7.39 -16.24 -30.76
CA GLY A 216 6.64 -16.96 -31.78
C GLY A 216 5.26 -16.36 -32.02
N GLN A 217 4.72 -16.54 -33.22
CA GLN A 217 3.40 -16.01 -33.63
C GLN A 217 3.26 -14.51 -33.35
N ASP A 218 4.25 -13.73 -33.79
CA ASP A 218 4.28 -12.26 -33.67
C ASP A 218 4.22 -11.77 -32.20
N GLY A 219 4.86 -12.51 -31.28
CA GLY A 219 5.02 -12.11 -29.88
C GLY A 219 3.92 -12.65 -28.96
N LEU A 220 3.41 -13.86 -29.24
CA LEU A 220 2.31 -14.48 -28.48
C LEU A 220 2.50 -14.40 -26.97
N PHE A 221 3.71 -14.66 -26.48
CA PHE A 221 4.01 -14.61 -25.05
C PHE A 221 4.75 -13.35 -24.62
N GLY A 222 5.43 -12.67 -25.54
CA GLY A 222 6.13 -11.43 -25.26
C GLY A 222 7.31 -11.19 -26.19
N TYR A 223 8.31 -10.50 -25.64
CA TYR A 223 9.42 -9.94 -26.39
C TYR A 223 10.76 -10.50 -25.91
N VAL A 224 11.76 -10.43 -26.80
CA VAL A 224 13.16 -10.67 -26.46
C VAL A 224 13.98 -9.48 -26.97
N GLY A 225 14.55 -8.73 -26.03
CA GLY A 225 15.43 -7.60 -26.27
C GLY A 225 16.85 -7.86 -25.76
N ASN A 226 17.68 -6.83 -25.78
CA ASN A 226 19.09 -6.90 -25.38
C ASN A 226 19.45 -5.72 -24.46
N SER A 227 20.35 -5.93 -23.51
CA SER A 227 20.77 -4.90 -22.55
C SER A 227 21.41 -3.69 -23.21
N ILE A 228 22.05 -3.84 -24.39
CA ILE A 228 22.65 -2.72 -25.15
C ILE A 228 21.60 -1.66 -25.48
N ASP A 229 20.43 -2.08 -25.97
CA ASP A 229 19.32 -1.18 -26.27
C ASP A 229 18.76 -0.54 -24.99
N PHE A 230 18.70 -1.30 -23.90
CA PHE A 230 18.26 -0.81 -22.60
C PHE A 230 19.17 0.31 -22.09
N PHE A 231 20.49 0.10 -22.12
CA PHE A 231 21.48 1.11 -21.72
C PHE A 231 21.40 2.36 -22.62
N ALA A 232 21.30 2.17 -23.94
CA ALA A 232 21.17 3.29 -24.87
C ALA A 232 19.90 4.11 -24.62
N SER A 233 18.79 3.46 -24.29
CA SER A 233 17.54 4.15 -23.94
C SER A 233 17.65 4.87 -22.60
N ALA A 234 18.37 4.31 -21.62
CA ALA A 234 18.55 4.90 -20.29
C ALA A 234 19.38 6.19 -20.35
N SER A 235 20.49 6.18 -21.09
CA SER A 235 21.35 7.37 -21.27
C SER A 235 20.60 8.53 -21.92
N LYS A 236 19.78 8.26 -22.94
CA LYS A 236 18.93 9.30 -23.58
C LYS A 236 17.92 9.91 -22.62
N SER A 237 17.37 9.11 -21.70
CA SER A 237 16.44 9.63 -20.68
C SER A 237 17.14 10.54 -19.66
N GLN A 238 18.41 10.27 -19.35
CA GLN A 238 19.20 11.10 -18.43
C GLN A 238 19.60 12.45 -19.05
N GLU A 239 19.89 12.51 -20.35
CA GLU A 239 20.20 13.75 -21.08
C GLU A 239 19.01 14.75 -21.12
N LEU A 240 17.77 14.27 -20.96
CA LEU A 240 16.56 15.08 -21.03
C LEU A 240 16.16 15.75 -19.70
N THR A 241 16.98 15.64 -18.66
CA THR A 241 16.68 16.24 -17.35
C THR A 241 17.65 17.39 -17.04
N PRO A 242 17.32 18.65 -17.37
CA PRO A 242 18.09 19.78 -16.84
C PRO A 242 17.97 19.80 -15.31
N PRO A 243 19.08 19.99 -14.57
CA PRO A 243 19.01 20.20 -13.14
C PRO A 243 18.51 21.62 -12.90
N SER A 244 17.22 21.76 -12.64
CA SER A 244 16.68 23.02 -12.15
C SER A 244 15.48 22.73 -11.25
N THR A 245 15.76 22.46 -9.99
CA THR A 245 14.79 22.64 -8.92
C THR A 245 14.87 24.12 -8.51
N PRO A 246 13.78 24.90 -8.58
CA PRO A 246 13.70 26.17 -7.87
C PRO A 246 13.93 25.93 -6.37
N PRO A 247 14.46 26.92 -5.61
CA PRO A 247 14.42 26.84 -4.16
C PRO A 247 12.98 26.58 -3.72
N ALA A 248 12.76 25.55 -2.90
CA ALA A 248 11.48 25.37 -2.24
C ALA A 248 11.19 26.66 -1.44
N ALA A 249 9.96 27.17 -1.53
CA ALA A 249 9.50 28.18 -0.59
C ALA A 249 9.75 27.66 0.83
N GLU A 250 10.33 28.48 1.69
CA GLU A 250 10.97 28.09 2.96
C GLU A 250 10.04 27.37 3.98
N ASP A 251 8.76 27.17 3.69
CA ASP A 251 7.74 26.71 4.64
C ASP A 251 6.96 25.43 4.23
N VAL A 252 7.43 24.58 3.29
CA VAL A 252 6.77 23.28 2.96
C VAL A 252 7.71 22.07 3.10
N LEU A 253 7.24 20.99 3.75
CA LEU A 253 7.98 19.72 3.85
C LEU A 253 7.98 19.01 2.49
N LEU A 254 9.16 18.58 2.03
CA LEU A 254 9.31 18.01 0.69
C LEU A 254 8.63 16.64 0.56
N PRO A 255 8.10 16.29 -0.64
CA PRO A 255 7.65 14.93 -0.93
C PRO A 255 8.75 13.89 -0.68
N ILE A 256 8.37 12.67 -0.29
CA ILE A 256 9.31 11.63 0.16
C ILE A 256 10.40 11.37 -0.88
N ALA A 257 10.03 11.26 -2.17
CA ALA A 257 10.99 11.02 -3.25
C ALA A 257 12.02 12.15 -3.40
N GLN A 258 11.61 13.41 -3.24
CA GLN A 258 12.52 14.55 -3.32
C GLN A 258 13.45 14.61 -2.11
N LEU A 259 12.91 14.33 -0.92
CA LEU A 259 13.68 14.28 0.32
C LEU A 259 14.81 13.25 0.23
N GLN A 260 14.50 12.04 -0.24
CA GLN A 260 15.48 10.98 -0.46
C GLN A 260 16.54 11.34 -1.50
N GLN A 261 16.15 11.99 -2.58
CA GLN A 261 17.11 12.42 -3.59
C GLN A 261 18.08 13.46 -3.03
N ARG A 262 17.61 14.37 -2.16
CA ARG A 262 18.47 15.33 -1.47
C ARG A 262 19.41 14.67 -0.47
N TYR A 263 18.93 13.66 0.28
CA TYR A 263 19.80 12.86 1.16
C TYR A 263 20.87 12.12 0.36
N LYS A 264 20.51 11.46 -0.75
CA LYS A 264 21.44 10.74 -1.65
C LYS A 264 22.53 11.68 -2.18
N ASN A 265 22.19 12.93 -2.49
CA ASN A 265 23.10 13.92 -3.05
C ASN A 265 23.83 14.77 -1.99
N GLY A 266 23.61 14.53 -0.69
CA GLY A 266 24.20 15.32 0.40
C GLY A 266 23.72 16.78 0.45
N LEU A 267 22.57 17.09 -0.17
CA LEU A 267 21.96 18.42 -0.20
C LEU A 267 21.00 18.68 0.97
N GLU A 268 20.79 17.67 1.80
CA GLU A 268 19.98 17.74 3.02
C GLU A 268 20.43 16.63 3.99
N SER A 269 20.17 16.78 5.29
CA SER A 269 20.39 15.74 6.30
C SER A 269 19.09 15.40 7.05
N PRO A 270 18.92 14.14 7.51
CA PRO A 270 17.80 13.78 8.38
C PRO A 270 17.69 14.67 9.63
N GLU A 271 18.83 15.08 10.21
CA GLU A 271 18.89 15.95 11.39
C GLU A 271 18.29 17.34 11.11
N ASN A 272 18.62 17.97 9.99
CA ASN A 272 18.07 19.27 9.61
C ASN A 272 16.55 19.18 9.39
N VAL A 273 16.10 18.10 8.75
CA VAL A 273 14.68 17.88 8.46
C VAL A 273 13.91 17.66 9.75
N ILE A 274 14.45 16.90 10.70
CA ILE A 274 13.86 16.76 12.04
C ILE A 274 13.81 18.11 12.76
N ASN A 275 14.88 18.91 12.74
CA ASN A 275 14.85 20.25 13.34
C ASN A 275 13.77 21.13 12.71
N SER A 276 13.67 21.16 11.37
CA SER A 276 12.62 21.90 10.67
C SER A 276 11.21 21.41 11.03
N VAL A 277 11.02 20.10 11.19
CA VAL A 277 9.75 19.53 11.66
C VAL A 277 9.39 20.02 13.05
N PHE A 278 10.32 20.01 14.01
CA PHE A 278 10.04 20.52 15.35
C PHE A 278 9.79 22.04 15.36
N ASP A 279 10.49 22.83 14.52
CA ASP A 279 10.22 24.26 14.36
C ASP A 279 8.78 24.52 13.86
N ARG A 280 8.33 23.72 12.89
CA ARG A 280 6.95 23.77 12.37
C ARG A 280 5.93 23.38 13.44
N ILE A 281 6.21 22.32 14.19
CA ILE A 281 5.34 21.86 15.29
C ILE A 281 5.19 22.97 16.33
N GLU A 282 6.28 23.55 16.83
CA GLU A 282 6.27 24.60 17.85
C GLU A 282 5.56 25.89 17.37
N LYS A 283 5.63 26.20 16.07
CA LYS A 283 4.87 27.30 15.46
C LYS A 283 3.38 26.96 15.38
N TYR A 284 3.03 25.75 14.94
CA TYR A 284 1.65 25.33 14.73
C TYR A 284 0.89 25.08 16.02
N GLU A 285 1.55 24.65 17.10
CA GLU A 285 0.92 24.48 18.43
C GLU A 285 0.32 25.78 18.99
N LYS A 286 0.80 26.93 18.54
CA LYS A 286 0.21 28.24 18.89
C LYS A 286 -1.13 28.48 18.18
N LEU A 287 -1.36 27.82 17.06
CA LEU A 287 -2.60 27.89 16.28
C LEU A 287 -3.58 26.80 16.73
N ASP A 288 -3.07 25.57 16.89
CA ASP A 288 -3.86 24.42 17.31
C ASP A 288 -3.04 23.53 18.28
N PRO A 289 -3.20 23.73 19.59
CA PRO A 289 -2.49 22.92 20.59
C PRO A 289 -3.05 21.50 20.73
N ALA A 290 -4.22 21.19 20.13
CA ALA A 290 -4.90 19.92 20.31
C ALA A 290 -4.41 18.81 19.37
N VAL A 291 -3.50 19.09 18.43
CA VAL A 291 -3.06 18.11 17.41
C VAL A 291 -2.32 16.91 18.02
N TRP A 292 -1.52 17.14 19.06
CA TRP A 292 -0.62 16.15 19.65
C TRP A 292 -1.05 15.75 21.06
N ILE A 293 -0.97 14.46 21.38
CA ILE A 293 -1.09 13.98 22.77
C ILE A 293 0.30 13.92 23.41
N SER A 294 1.27 13.36 22.68
CA SER A 294 2.65 13.28 23.13
C SER A 294 3.60 13.35 21.94
N LYS A 295 4.83 13.79 22.20
CA LYS A 295 5.90 13.93 21.21
C LYS A 295 7.20 13.44 21.82
N GLN A 296 8.12 12.95 21.00
CA GLN A 296 9.51 12.83 21.43
C GLN A 296 10.08 14.21 21.78
N SER A 297 11.10 14.25 22.63
CA SER A 297 11.89 15.46 22.75
C SER A 297 12.62 15.72 21.43
N ARG A 298 12.83 16.99 21.08
CA ARG A 298 13.64 17.37 19.89
C ARG A 298 15.01 16.69 19.94
N THR A 299 15.63 16.64 21.12
CA THR A 299 16.93 15.99 21.34
C THR A 299 16.91 14.51 20.99
N ASP A 300 15.90 13.75 21.44
CA ASP A 300 15.81 12.31 21.17
C ASP A 300 15.55 12.04 19.68
N ALA A 301 14.70 12.84 19.04
CA ALA A 301 14.40 12.69 17.63
C ALA A 301 15.62 13.01 16.74
N VAL A 302 16.41 14.04 17.11
CA VAL A 302 17.68 14.35 16.43
C VAL A 302 18.72 13.25 16.67
N ALA A 303 18.82 12.71 17.89
CA ALA A 303 19.70 11.60 18.19
C ALA A 303 19.33 10.33 17.40
N ALA A 304 18.03 10.07 17.21
CA ALA A 304 17.56 8.97 16.35
C ALA A 304 17.94 9.20 14.87
N ALA A 305 17.86 10.45 14.39
CA ALA A 305 18.30 10.81 13.05
C ALA A 305 19.82 10.59 12.86
N GLN A 306 20.63 10.99 13.84
CA GLN A 306 22.08 10.77 13.86
C GLN A 306 22.43 9.27 13.84
N ALA A 307 21.80 8.48 14.72
CA ALA A 307 21.99 7.05 14.78
C ALA A 307 21.59 6.35 13.47
N LEU A 308 20.53 6.84 12.81
CA LEU A 308 20.13 6.35 11.50
C LEU A 308 21.20 6.62 10.43
N VAL A 309 21.74 7.84 10.39
CA VAL A 309 22.84 8.21 9.47
C VAL A 309 24.07 7.32 9.70
N GLU A 310 24.46 7.12 10.96
CA GLU A 310 25.59 6.25 11.31
C GLU A 310 25.32 4.79 10.91
N LYS A 311 24.13 4.25 11.21
CA LYS A 311 23.74 2.87 10.90
C LYS A 311 23.89 2.54 9.41
N TYR A 312 23.60 3.51 8.54
CA TYR A 312 23.63 3.37 7.09
C TYR A 312 24.84 4.05 6.42
N ALA A 313 25.84 4.48 7.18
CA ALA A 313 27.09 5.01 6.62
C ALA A 313 27.76 3.96 5.71
N GLY A 314 28.03 4.32 4.46
CA GLY A 314 28.59 3.42 3.44
C GLY A 314 27.66 2.27 3.02
N LYS A 315 26.38 2.29 3.41
CA LYS A 315 25.37 1.28 3.06
C LYS A 315 24.25 1.91 2.21
N PRO A 316 23.52 1.11 1.44
CA PRO A 316 22.33 1.59 0.75
C PRO A 316 21.29 2.13 1.72
N MET A 317 20.75 3.31 1.43
CA MET A 317 19.69 3.93 2.23
C MET A 317 18.37 3.14 2.09
N PRO A 318 17.63 2.91 3.18
CA PRO A 318 16.35 2.23 3.14
C PRO A 318 15.22 3.12 2.57
N PRO A 319 14.05 2.54 2.21
CA PRO A 319 13.01 3.20 1.43
C PRO A 319 12.32 4.41 2.07
N LEU A 320 12.49 4.64 3.37
CA LEU A 320 12.01 5.81 4.11
C LEU A 320 13.12 6.44 4.96
N PHE A 321 14.39 6.28 4.57
CA PHE A 321 15.52 6.85 5.28
C PHE A 321 15.30 8.34 5.64
N GLY A 322 15.24 8.64 6.93
CA GLY A 322 15.12 10.00 7.46
C GLY A 322 13.77 10.66 7.22
N VAL A 323 12.72 9.89 6.91
CA VAL A 323 11.36 10.42 6.66
C VAL A 323 10.60 10.53 7.99
N PRO A 324 10.21 11.74 8.43
CA PRO A 324 9.48 11.94 9.68
C PRO A 324 8.02 11.49 9.58
N PHE A 325 7.55 10.71 10.56
CA PHE A 325 6.17 10.25 10.63
C PHE A 325 5.62 10.27 12.06
N ALA A 326 4.29 10.32 12.17
CA ALA A 326 3.61 10.24 13.44
C ALA A 326 2.47 9.21 13.41
N LEU A 327 1.98 8.85 14.59
CA LEU A 327 0.99 7.79 14.76
C LEU A 327 -0.22 8.32 15.50
N LYS A 328 -1.41 7.93 15.05
CA LYS A 328 -2.60 8.03 15.88
C LYS A 328 -2.38 7.33 17.23
N ASP A 329 -2.93 7.89 18.30
CA ASP A 329 -2.51 7.47 19.63
C ASP A 329 -2.89 6.03 20.04
N ASN A 330 -3.83 5.41 19.32
CA ASN A 330 -4.21 4.01 19.51
C ASN A 330 -3.25 3.00 18.86
N ILE A 331 -2.06 3.41 18.40
CA ILE A 331 -1.07 2.54 17.76
C ILE A 331 0.17 2.44 18.65
N ASP A 332 0.62 1.21 18.92
CA ASP A 332 1.68 0.91 19.86
C ASP A 332 3.08 1.15 19.31
N VAL A 333 3.91 1.76 20.16
CA VAL A 333 5.37 1.86 20.01
C VAL A 333 5.98 1.41 21.33
N ALA A 334 6.91 0.45 21.29
CA ALA A 334 7.49 -0.11 22.51
C ALA A 334 8.07 0.99 23.42
N GLY A 335 7.73 0.94 24.71
CA GLY A 335 8.18 1.90 25.72
C GLY A 335 7.42 3.24 25.71
N ILE A 336 6.52 3.46 24.75
CA ILE A 336 5.70 4.68 24.65
C ILE A 336 4.29 4.41 25.17
N MET A 337 3.69 5.41 25.79
CA MET A 337 2.30 5.33 26.25
C MET A 337 1.33 5.31 25.07
N THR A 338 0.34 4.44 25.17
CA THR A 338 -0.83 4.38 24.30
C THR A 338 -2.04 4.69 25.17
N THR A 339 -2.68 5.83 24.93
CA THR A 339 -3.85 6.28 25.73
C THR A 339 -5.16 6.03 25.01
N ALA A 340 -5.14 6.00 23.68
CA ALA A 340 -6.34 6.04 22.84
C ALA A 340 -7.29 7.19 23.26
N THR A 341 -6.70 8.33 23.68
CA THR A 341 -7.38 9.51 24.25
C THR A 341 -8.26 9.21 25.47
N CYS A 342 -7.88 8.19 26.25
CA CYS A 342 -8.56 7.75 27.45
C CYS A 342 -7.53 7.47 28.55
N GLU A 343 -7.32 8.42 29.46
CA GLU A 343 -6.27 8.32 30.48
C GLU A 343 -6.44 7.09 31.39
N THR A 344 -7.68 6.72 31.72
CA THR A 344 -7.98 5.52 32.51
C THR A 344 -7.70 4.21 31.76
N PHE A 345 -7.65 4.23 30.43
CA PHE A 345 -7.28 3.09 29.59
C PHE A 345 -5.77 3.02 29.30
N ALA A 346 -5.02 4.07 29.62
CA ALA A 346 -3.65 4.22 29.17
C ALA A 346 -2.71 3.13 29.68
N TYR A 347 -1.80 2.68 28.81
CA TYR A 347 -0.75 1.73 29.16
C TYR A 347 0.54 2.06 28.41
N THR A 348 1.68 1.64 28.96
CA THR A 348 2.95 1.66 28.23
C THR A 348 3.08 0.39 27.38
N ALA A 349 3.18 0.56 26.06
CA ALA A 349 3.24 -0.57 25.15
C ALA A 349 4.53 -1.38 25.34
N LYS A 350 4.41 -2.72 25.35
CA LYS A 350 5.54 -3.64 25.51
C LYS A 350 6.23 -3.99 24.19
N SER A 351 5.53 -3.80 23.07
CA SER A 351 6.01 -4.10 21.72
C SER A 351 5.51 -3.04 20.74
N THR A 352 6.30 -2.77 19.71
CA THR A 352 5.89 -1.93 18.59
C THR A 352 4.93 -2.70 17.69
N ALA A 353 3.87 -2.05 17.20
CA ALA A 353 2.95 -2.65 16.24
C ALA A 353 3.70 -3.12 14.97
N PRO A 354 3.41 -4.28 14.36
CA PRO A 354 4.19 -4.80 13.24
C PRO A 354 4.30 -3.84 12.05
N ALA A 355 3.20 -3.16 11.70
CA ALA A 355 3.22 -2.14 10.65
C ALA A 355 4.17 -0.97 10.96
N VAL A 356 4.25 -0.56 12.23
CA VAL A 356 5.17 0.51 12.68
C VAL A 356 6.62 0.02 12.65
N GLN A 357 6.87 -1.21 13.06
CA GLN A 357 8.21 -1.79 13.00
C GLN A 357 8.73 -1.83 11.55
N LEU A 358 7.88 -2.19 10.58
CA LEU A 358 8.23 -2.16 9.16
C LEU A 358 8.63 -0.75 8.68
N LEU A 359 7.98 0.31 9.17
CA LEU A 359 8.34 1.69 8.84
C LEU A 359 9.68 2.10 9.47
N LEU A 360 9.91 1.72 10.74
CA LEU A 360 11.18 1.99 11.42
C LEU A 360 12.35 1.23 10.76
N ASP A 361 12.13 -0.02 10.37
CA ASP A 361 13.11 -0.83 9.64
C ASP A 361 13.39 -0.28 8.23
N ALA A 362 12.38 0.36 7.62
CA ALA A 362 12.53 1.14 6.38
C ALA A 362 13.21 2.51 6.60
N GLY A 363 13.62 2.85 7.82
CA GLY A 363 14.38 4.05 8.17
C GLY A 363 13.56 5.31 8.44
N ALA A 364 12.24 5.17 8.62
CA ALA A 364 11.39 6.29 9.01
C ALA A 364 11.67 6.73 10.46
N LEU A 365 11.50 8.01 10.75
CA LEU A 365 11.77 8.62 12.06
C LEU A 365 10.46 8.98 12.76
N TYR A 366 10.19 8.34 13.90
CA TYR A 366 8.96 8.52 14.67
C TYR A 366 8.99 9.82 15.48
N ILE A 367 7.95 10.65 15.34
CA ILE A 367 7.85 11.97 15.99
C ILE A 367 6.99 11.96 17.25
N GLY A 368 5.83 11.29 17.23
CA GLY A 368 4.90 11.35 18.35
C GLY A 368 3.53 10.72 18.12
N LYS A 369 2.70 10.81 19.17
CA LYS A 369 1.32 10.32 19.21
C LYS A 369 0.34 11.47 19.00
N LEU A 370 -0.53 11.30 18.02
CA LEU A 370 -1.49 12.29 17.53
C LEU A 370 -2.86 12.09 18.16
N ASN A 371 -3.58 13.19 18.34
CA ASN A 371 -4.91 13.22 18.92
C ASN A 371 -5.95 12.48 18.05
N MET A 372 -7.02 12.03 18.68
CA MET A 372 -8.08 11.23 18.08
C MET A 372 -9.41 11.36 18.83
N ASP A 373 -10.54 10.97 18.24
CA ASP A 373 -11.75 10.75 19.03
C ASP A 373 -11.54 9.57 20.01
N GLN A 374 -12.02 9.71 21.24
CA GLN A 374 -11.84 8.76 22.34
C GLN A 374 -12.18 7.32 21.94
N LEU A 375 -11.22 6.41 22.18
CA LEU A 375 -11.31 4.98 21.86
C LEU A 375 -11.68 4.73 20.38
N ALA A 376 -11.21 5.62 19.50
CA ALA A 376 -11.50 5.67 18.07
C ALA A 376 -13.00 5.75 17.71
N THR A 377 -13.83 6.21 18.65
CA THR A 377 -15.30 6.24 18.54
C THR A 377 -15.81 7.62 18.16
N GLY A 378 -15.70 7.95 16.88
CA GLY A 378 -16.18 9.21 16.31
C GLY A 378 -15.65 9.44 14.90
N LEU A 379 -16.28 10.39 14.19
CA LEU A 379 -15.88 10.89 12.88
C LEU A 379 -15.68 12.41 12.88
N SER A 380 -15.62 13.04 14.07
CA SER A 380 -15.57 14.51 14.19
C SER A 380 -14.20 15.06 14.60
N GLY A 381 -13.48 14.36 15.48
CA GLY A 381 -12.30 14.89 16.16
C GLY A 381 -12.60 15.70 17.43
N CYS A 382 -13.88 15.90 17.77
CA CYS A 382 -14.31 16.71 18.92
C CYS A 382 -14.43 15.91 20.22
N ARG A 383 -14.18 14.59 20.22
CA ARG A 383 -14.44 13.71 21.36
C ARG A 383 -13.17 13.35 22.11
N SER A 384 -12.32 14.33 22.40
CA SER A 384 -11.03 14.12 23.07
C SER A 384 -10.87 15.00 24.31
N PRO A 385 -10.42 14.44 25.45
CA PRO A 385 -10.06 15.25 26.61
C PRO A 385 -8.80 16.10 26.39
N TYR A 386 -8.05 15.87 25.31
CA TYR A 386 -6.87 16.65 24.92
C TYR A 386 -7.20 17.88 24.07
N GLY A 387 -8.49 18.22 23.95
CA GLY A 387 -9.00 19.30 23.10
C GLY A 387 -9.39 18.82 21.71
N THR A 388 -10.05 19.71 20.97
CA THR A 388 -10.58 19.47 19.62
C THR A 388 -9.61 20.02 18.57
N PRO A 389 -8.97 19.18 17.74
CA PRO A 389 -8.24 19.65 16.57
C PRO A 389 -9.20 20.24 15.53
N HIS A 390 -8.71 21.22 14.77
CA HIS A 390 -9.48 21.94 13.78
C HIS A 390 -9.05 21.56 12.36
N SER A 391 -9.92 21.82 11.39
CA SER A 391 -9.49 21.79 9.98
C SER A 391 -8.36 22.81 9.77
N VAL A 392 -7.33 22.44 8.99
CA VAL A 392 -6.22 23.37 8.66
C VAL A 392 -6.69 24.62 7.90
N TYR A 393 -7.92 24.60 7.35
CA TYR A 393 -8.50 25.70 6.62
C TYR A 393 -9.35 26.65 7.48
N SER A 394 -9.79 26.22 8.67
CA SER A 394 -10.56 27.05 9.60
C SER A 394 -10.64 26.45 11.00
N ASN A 395 -10.46 27.30 12.01
CA ASN A 395 -10.66 26.95 13.43
C ASN A 395 -12.13 26.84 13.84
N GLU A 396 -13.09 27.15 12.96
CA GLU A 396 -14.52 26.97 13.24
C GLU A 396 -15.02 25.58 12.82
N TYR A 397 -14.27 24.88 11.96
CA TYR A 397 -14.68 23.62 11.35
C TYR A 397 -13.96 22.43 11.97
N ILE A 398 -14.69 21.33 12.10
CA ILE A 398 -14.14 20.09 12.65
C ILE A 398 -12.98 19.59 11.78
N SER A 399 -11.95 19.01 12.39
CA SER A 399 -10.89 18.32 11.65
C SER A 399 -11.40 17.05 10.95
N GLY A 400 -12.53 16.50 11.42
CA GLY A 400 -12.93 15.12 11.17
C GLY A 400 -12.17 14.16 12.07
N GLY A 401 -12.67 12.93 12.16
CA GLY A 401 -12.13 11.92 13.06
C GLY A 401 -12.42 10.51 12.55
N SER A 402 -12.08 9.46 13.31
CA SER A 402 -11.40 9.56 14.61
C SER A 402 -9.91 9.83 14.51
N SER A 403 -9.28 9.80 13.34
CA SER A 403 -7.84 10.10 13.18
C SER A 403 -7.60 11.60 12.97
N SER A 404 -8.08 12.43 13.90
CA SER A 404 -8.12 13.89 13.79
C SER A 404 -6.73 14.52 13.71
N GLY A 405 -5.90 14.33 14.74
CA GLY A 405 -4.54 14.87 14.78
C GLY A 405 -3.69 14.38 13.62
N SER A 406 -3.88 13.13 13.18
CA SER A 406 -3.17 12.55 12.03
C SER A 406 -3.41 13.33 10.74
N ALA A 407 -4.65 13.71 10.44
CA ALA A 407 -4.94 14.46 9.23
C ALA A 407 -4.41 15.89 9.31
N VAL A 408 -4.59 16.55 10.47
CA VAL A 408 -4.10 17.91 10.67
C VAL A 408 -2.57 17.97 10.58
N ALA A 409 -1.86 17.03 11.19
CA ALA A 409 -0.40 17.00 11.18
C ALA A 409 0.18 16.81 9.76
N VAL A 410 -0.47 15.99 8.93
CA VAL A 410 -0.05 15.82 7.52
C VAL A 410 -0.41 17.06 6.69
N ALA A 411 -1.64 17.55 6.80
CA ALA A 411 -2.11 18.68 5.99
C ALA A 411 -1.39 20.00 6.31
N ALA A 412 -0.99 20.21 7.58
CA ALA A 412 -0.18 21.34 8.00
C ALA A 412 1.33 21.14 7.74
N GLY A 413 1.75 20.01 7.16
CA GLY A 413 3.15 19.73 6.85
C GLY A 413 4.04 19.57 8.08
N LEU A 414 3.48 19.06 9.19
CA LEU A 414 4.21 18.79 10.43
C LEU A 414 4.94 17.44 10.40
N VAL A 415 4.49 16.52 9.55
CA VAL A 415 5.12 15.23 9.26
C VAL A 415 4.93 14.87 7.79
N SER A 416 5.74 13.95 7.25
CA SER A 416 5.61 13.52 5.85
C SER A 416 4.38 12.65 5.62
N PHE A 417 4.01 11.85 6.61
CA PHE A 417 2.83 11.01 6.62
C PHE A 417 2.45 10.65 8.06
N ALA A 418 1.24 10.13 8.24
CA ALA A 418 0.80 9.57 9.51
C ALA A 418 0.05 8.25 9.30
N LEU A 419 0.15 7.34 10.27
CA LEU A 419 -0.78 6.22 10.34
C LEU A 419 -1.98 6.59 11.22
N GLY A 420 -3.17 6.29 10.71
CA GLY A 420 -4.42 6.34 11.44
C GLY A 420 -5.07 4.97 11.53
N THR A 421 -6.32 4.93 11.98
CA THR A 421 -7.17 3.74 11.86
C THR A 421 -8.47 4.11 11.16
N ASP A 422 -9.10 3.14 10.51
CA ASP A 422 -10.39 3.29 9.85
C ASP A 422 -11.24 2.04 10.11
N THR A 423 -12.32 2.25 10.86
CA THR A 423 -13.40 1.27 11.09
C THR A 423 -14.63 1.67 10.29
N ALA A 424 -15.02 2.95 10.40
CA ALA A 424 -16.25 3.50 9.88
C ALA A 424 -16.02 4.64 8.87
N GLY A 425 -14.77 5.01 8.58
CA GLY A 425 -14.42 6.25 7.87
C GLY A 425 -13.27 7.03 8.49
N SER A 426 -12.72 6.59 9.63
CA SER A 426 -11.77 7.34 10.43
C SER A 426 -10.43 7.67 9.77
N GLY A 427 -10.10 7.05 8.64
CA GLY A 427 -8.95 7.40 7.80
C GLY A 427 -9.32 8.26 6.58
N ARG A 428 -10.60 8.32 6.20
CA ARG A 428 -11.12 8.94 4.98
C ARG A 428 -11.78 10.29 5.23
N VAL A 429 -12.67 10.38 6.24
CA VAL A 429 -13.37 11.62 6.63
C VAL A 429 -12.40 12.76 6.97
N PRO A 430 -11.45 12.58 7.92
CA PRO A 430 -10.53 13.65 8.28
C PRO A 430 -9.58 14.02 7.14
N ALA A 431 -9.23 13.07 6.26
CA ALA A 431 -8.44 13.37 5.06
C ALA A 431 -9.22 14.29 4.10
N ALA A 432 -10.50 14.03 3.89
CA ALA A 432 -11.37 14.87 3.05
C ALA A 432 -11.49 16.30 3.59
N PHE A 433 -11.69 16.49 4.90
CA PHE A 433 -11.80 17.81 5.54
C PHE A 433 -10.49 18.60 5.62
N ASN A 434 -9.36 17.96 5.35
CA ASN A 434 -8.04 18.58 5.35
C ASN A 434 -7.35 18.52 3.98
N GLY A 435 -8.07 18.15 2.92
CA GLY A 435 -7.57 18.24 1.54
C GLY A 435 -6.36 17.36 1.23
N ILE A 436 -6.19 16.25 1.97
CA ILE A 436 -5.08 15.30 1.81
C ILE A 436 -5.59 13.92 1.39
N VAL A 437 -4.67 13.01 1.11
CA VAL A 437 -5.00 11.61 0.78
C VAL A 437 -5.21 10.80 2.05
N GLY A 438 -6.33 10.07 2.09
CA GLY A 438 -6.66 9.11 3.14
C GLY A 438 -6.87 7.72 2.54
N PHE A 439 -5.89 6.83 2.69
CA PHE A 439 -5.93 5.48 2.15
C PHE A 439 -6.32 4.44 3.21
N LYS A 440 -7.37 3.69 2.91
CA LYS A 440 -7.88 2.56 3.67
C LYS A 440 -7.61 1.24 2.93
N PRO A 441 -6.60 0.46 3.33
CA PRO A 441 -6.29 -0.81 2.67
C PRO A 441 -7.40 -1.85 2.86
N THR A 442 -7.36 -2.89 2.04
CA THR A 442 -8.15 -4.11 2.21
C THR A 442 -7.96 -4.65 3.63
N LYS A 443 -9.06 -5.02 4.27
CA LYS A 443 -9.02 -5.52 5.65
C LYS A 443 -8.18 -6.80 5.76
N GLY A 444 -7.34 -6.85 6.79
CA GLY A 444 -6.47 -8.00 7.06
C GLY A 444 -5.20 -8.08 6.20
N THR A 445 -4.89 -7.10 5.35
CA THR A 445 -3.63 -7.10 4.59
C THR A 445 -2.51 -6.30 5.27
N VAL A 446 -2.89 -5.41 6.19
CA VAL A 446 -1.99 -4.76 7.15
C VAL A 446 -2.38 -5.25 8.54
N SER A 447 -1.42 -5.77 9.30
CA SER A 447 -1.64 -6.29 10.65
C SER A 447 -2.20 -5.23 11.59
N ALA A 448 -3.24 -5.58 12.35
CA ALA A 448 -3.82 -4.72 13.39
C ALA A 448 -3.26 -5.02 14.80
N ARG A 449 -2.27 -5.91 14.92
CA ARG A 449 -1.63 -6.17 16.24
C ARG A 449 -0.92 -4.92 16.75
N GLY A 450 -1.06 -4.65 18.04
CA GLY A 450 -0.55 -3.41 18.65
C GLY A 450 -1.41 -2.18 18.31
N VAL A 451 -2.65 -2.38 17.84
CA VAL A 451 -3.64 -1.30 17.73
C VAL A 451 -4.70 -1.53 18.81
N VAL A 452 -5.02 -0.49 19.59
CA VAL A 452 -6.19 -0.53 20.49
C VAL A 452 -7.44 -0.58 19.61
N PRO A 453 -8.21 -1.67 19.68
CA PRO A 453 -9.30 -1.90 18.76
C PRO A 453 -10.52 -1.02 19.05
N ALA A 454 -11.20 -0.59 18.00
CA ALA A 454 -12.58 -0.13 18.07
C ALA A 454 -13.52 -1.31 17.79
N CYS A 455 -13.44 -1.92 16.61
CA CYS A 455 -14.15 -3.14 16.26
C CYS A 455 -13.16 -4.11 15.61
N LYS A 456 -12.59 -5.06 16.38
CA LYS A 456 -11.50 -5.94 15.92
C LYS A 456 -11.74 -6.57 14.54
N SER A 457 -12.97 -7.01 14.25
CA SER A 457 -13.35 -7.68 13.01
C SER A 457 -13.45 -6.74 11.80
N LEU A 458 -13.43 -5.43 12.01
CA LEU A 458 -13.61 -4.39 11.00
C LEU A 458 -12.39 -3.46 10.88
N ASP A 459 -11.60 -3.33 11.94
CA ASP A 459 -10.53 -2.34 12.03
C ASP A 459 -9.45 -2.54 10.96
N THR A 460 -9.01 -1.42 10.40
CA THR A 460 -7.86 -1.35 9.52
C THR A 460 -6.96 -0.20 9.93
N LEU A 461 -5.63 -0.39 9.86
CA LEU A 461 -4.73 0.75 9.79
C LEU A 461 -4.97 1.51 8.50
N SER A 462 -4.84 2.82 8.54
CA SER A 462 -4.98 3.71 7.37
C SER A 462 -3.75 4.59 7.23
N VAL A 463 -3.48 5.04 6.01
CA VAL A 463 -2.36 5.91 5.69
C VAL A 463 -2.89 7.29 5.32
N MET A 464 -2.34 8.33 5.94
CA MET A 464 -2.57 9.71 5.55
C MET A 464 -1.29 10.31 5.00
N ALA A 465 -1.37 10.90 3.80
CA ALA A 465 -0.22 11.46 3.10
C ALA A 465 -0.66 12.67 2.24
N PRO A 466 0.28 13.55 1.87
CA PRO A 466 -0.04 14.70 1.01
C PRO A 466 -0.36 14.30 -0.44
N SER A 467 0.00 13.08 -0.86
CA SER A 467 -0.20 12.59 -2.23
C SER A 467 -0.50 11.10 -2.30
N LEU A 468 -1.14 10.65 -3.39
CA LEU A 468 -1.36 9.22 -3.67
C LEU A 468 -0.05 8.45 -3.78
N THR A 469 0.97 9.06 -4.39
CA THR A 469 2.31 8.49 -4.54
C THR A 469 2.94 8.18 -3.19
N ASP A 470 2.87 9.11 -2.24
CA ASP A 470 3.41 8.91 -0.89
C ASP A 470 2.58 7.87 -0.13
N ALA A 471 1.24 7.94 -0.18
CA ALA A 471 0.37 6.96 0.48
C ALA A 471 0.65 5.52 0.00
N ARG A 472 0.79 5.37 -1.32
CA ARG A 472 1.11 4.11 -2.00
C ARG A 472 2.49 3.57 -1.59
N LYS A 473 3.49 4.45 -1.47
CA LYS A 473 4.84 4.08 -1.00
C LYS A 473 4.83 3.55 0.42
N ILE A 474 4.08 4.19 1.32
CA ILE A 474 3.90 3.72 2.71
C ILE A 474 3.18 2.37 2.72
N TRP A 475 2.10 2.24 1.96
CA TRP A 475 1.34 0.99 1.86
C TRP A 475 2.23 -0.20 1.48
N TYR A 476 3.14 -0.06 0.51
CA TYR A 476 4.04 -1.17 0.12
C TYR A 476 4.93 -1.70 1.23
N ILE A 477 5.28 -0.85 2.18
CA ILE A 477 6.15 -1.22 3.28
C ILE A 477 5.35 -2.00 4.33
N ILE A 478 4.10 -1.59 4.57
CA ILE A 478 3.27 -2.15 5.65
C ILE A 478 2.32 -3.28 5.20
N ASP A 479 2.13 -3.49 3.90
CA ASP A 479 1.32 -4.58 3.32
C ASP A 479 2.04 -5.93 3.43
N GLN A 480 2.20 -6.42 4.66
CA GLN A 480 2.88 -7.66 4.97
C GLN A 480 1.96 -8.58 5.78
N HIS A 481 1.92 -9.85 5.36
CA HIS A 481 1.15 -10.86 6.07
C HIS A 481 1.76 -11.13 7.45
N ASP A 482 0.92 -11.08 8.50
CA ASP A 482 1.29 -11.40 9.87
C ASP A 482 0.54 -12.64 10.32
N SER A 483 1.24 -13.77 10.45
CA SER A 483 0.63 -15.04 10.85
C SER A 483 0.16 -15.08 12.31
N LEU A 484 0.49 -14.06 13.11
CA LEU A 484 0.04 -13.93 14.50
C LEU A 484 -1.25 -13.09 14.62
N ASP A 485 -1.69 -12.43 13.55
CA ASP A 485 -2.96 -11.70 13.52
C ASP A 485 -4.09 -12.63 13.05
N PRO A 486 -5.10 -12.92 13.88
CA PRO A 486 -6.19 -13.82 13.51
C PRO A 486 -7.08 -13.30 12.37
N TYR A 487 -7.01 -12.00 12.05
CA TYR A 487 -7.74 -11.39 10.94
C TYR A 487 -6.87 -11.19 9.68
N ALA A 488 -5.59 -11.58 9.72
CA ALA A 488 -4.72 -11.46 8.57
C ALA A 488 -5.19 -12.35 7.42
N LYS A 489 -5.37 -11.75 6.25
CA LYS A 489 -5.62 -12.47 5.01
C LYS A 489 -4.31 -12.98 4.44
N THR A 490 -4.35 -14.14 3.81
CA THR A 490 -3.21 -14.61 3.04
C THR A 490 -3.22 -13.93 1.68
N PRO A 491 -2.06 -13.64 1.06
CA PRO A 491 -2.02 -13.05 -0.27
C PRO A 491 -2.79 -13.86 -1.32
N LEU A 492 -2.90 -15.18 -1.13
CA LEU A 492 -3.62 -16.10 -2.01
C LEU A 492 -5.15 -16.06 -1.84
N SER A 493 -5.68 -15.56 -0.73
CA SER A 493 -7.13 -15.47 -0.50
C SER A 493 -7.75 -14.20 -1.06
N LEU A 494 -6.95 -13.33 -1.68
CA LEU A 494 -7.38 -12.04 -2.21
C LEU A 494 -7.72 -12.17 -3.69
N SER A 495 -8.81 -11.52 -4.11
CA SER A 495 -9.15 -11.42 -5.52
C SER A 495 -8.05 -10.65 -6.23
N LEU A 496 -7.45 -11.28 -7.24
CA LEU A 496 -6.46 -10.66 -8.09
C LEU A 496 -7.10 -10.45 -9.47
N TRP A 497 -7.02 -9.22 -9.97
CA TRP A 497 -7.55 -8.86 -11.28
C TRP A 497 -6.43 -8.92 -12.33
N LYS A 498 -6.79 -9.03 -13.62
CA LYS A 498 -5.82 -8.95 -14.74
C LYS A 498 -5.31 -7.53 -14.89
N GLN A 499 -4.01 -7.31 -15.02
CA GLN A 499 -3.47 -5.99 -15.35
C GLN A 499 -3.91 -5.57 -16.76
N ASP A 500 -4.30 -4.31 -16.93
CA ASP A 500 -4.38 -3.70 -18.27
C ASP A 500 -3.13 -2.85 -18.49
N PHE A 501 -2.24 -3.28 -19.38
CA PHE A 501 -1.00 -2.56 -19.66
C PHE A 501 -1.22 -1.17 -20.27
N ARG A 502 -2.40 -0.92 -20.86
CA ARG A 502 -2.80 0.40 -21.39
C ARG A 502 -3.15 1.38 -20.27
N GLY A 503 -3.38 0.88 -19.06
CA GLY A 503 -3.78 1.65 -17.88
C GLY A 503 -5.21 2.20 -17.96
N PRO A 504 -5.76 2.80 -16.87
CA PRO A 504 -7.16 3.21 -16.81
C PRO A 504 -7.54 4.26 -17.86
N LYS A 505 -6.62 5.15 -18.23
CA LYS A 505 -6.88 6.25 -19.16
C LYS A 505 -7.14 5.77 -20.59
N ASP A 506 -6.26 4.91 -21.11
CA ASP A 506 -6.35 4.44 -22.49
C ASP A 506 -7.09 3.09 -22.59
N GLY A 507 -6.97 2.25 -21.57
CA GLY A 507 -7.67 0.96 -21.46
C GLY A 507 -9.15 1.10 -21.09
N GLY A 508 -9.52 2.23 -20.48
CA GLY A 508 -10.86 2.49 -19.95
C GLY A 508 -11.13 1.70 -18.66
N PHE A 509 -12.20 2.09 -17.97
CA PHE A 509 -12.71 1.40 -16.79
C PHE A 509 -14.20 1.71 -16.59
N THR A 510 -14.85 0.96 -15.73
CA THR A 510 -16.24 1.12 -15.34
C THR A 510 -16.33 1.62 -13.92
N PHE A 511 -17.27 2.53 -13.67
CA PHE A 511 -17.50 3.01 -12.31
C PHE A 511 -18.98 3.15 -12.00
N GLY A 512 -19.33 2.95 -10.73
CA GLY A 512 -20.66 3.22 -10.19
C GLY A 512 -20.65 4.46 -9.29
N VAL A 513 -21.84 4.97 -8.98
CA VAL A 513 -22.07 6.05 -8.01
C VAL A 513 -23.32 5.74 -7.18
N PRO A 514 -23.49 6.34 -5.99
CA PRO A 514 -24.71 6.22 -5.22
C PRO A 514 -25.94 6.74 -6.00
N PRO A 515 -27.14 6.22 -5.71
CA PRO A 515 -28.37 6.74 -6.31
C PRO A 515 -28.64 8.17 -5.85
N THR A 516 -29.43 8.91 -6.63
CA THR A 516 -29.79 10.31 -6.31
C THR A 516 -30.36 10.45 -4.91
N SER A 517 -31.18 9.50 -4.45
CA SER A 517 -31.78 9.51 -3.10
C SER A 517 -30.73 9.51 -1.98
N ALA A 518 -29.60 8.81 -2.16
CA ALA A 518 -28.51 8.84 -1.19
C ALA A 518 -27.73 10.17 -1.27
N LEU A 519 -27.61 10.75 -2.46
CA LEU A 519 -26.90 12.02 -2.69
C LEU A 519 -27.68 13.24 -2.18
N GLU A 520 -29.00 13.15 -2.02
CA GLU A 520 -29.85 14.22 -1.46
C GLU A 520 -29.47 14.61 -0.02
N ALA A 521 -28.81 13.72 0.72
CA ALA A 521 -28.30 14.01 2.05
C ALA A 521 -27.04 14.90 2.05
N CYS A 522 -26.37 15.04 0.90
CA CYS A 522 -25.25 15.97 0.73
C CYS A 522 -25.72 17.43 0.71
N SER A 523 -24.87 18.36 1.17
CA SER A 523 -25.12 19.79 0.92
C SER A 523 -25.17 20.06 -0.58
N LYS A 524 -25.85 21.14 -0.97
CA LYS A 524 -26.01 21.50 -2.38
C LYS A 524 -24.67 21.66 -3.11
N GLU A 525 -23.70 22.31 -2.47
CA GLU A 525 -22.36 22.51 -3.03
C GLU A 525 -21.63 21.17 -3.21
N TYR A 526 -21.81 20.23 -2.29
CA TYR A 526 -21.23 18.89 -2.38
C TYR A 526 -21.88 18.08 -3.52
N GLN A 527 -23.18 18.21 -3.74
CA GLN A 527 -23.86 17.58 -4.88
C GLN A 527 -23.30 18.11 -6.20
N GLU A 528 -23.12 19.42 -6.33
CA GLU A 528 -22.56 20.07 -7.53
C GLU A 528 -21.11 19.66 -7.80
N LEU A 529 -20.26 19.67 -6.77
CA LEU A 529 -18.87 19.22 -6.87
C LEU A 529 -18.77 17.72 -7.16
N PHE A 530 -19.66 16.90 -6.60
CA PHE A 530 -19.69 15.47 -6.92
C PHE A 530 -20.09 15.21 -8.37
N GLN A 531 -21.07 15.94 -8.91
CA GLN A 531 -21.39 15.86 -10.34
C GLN A 531 -20.20 16.27 -11.21
N THR A 532 -19.44 17.28 -10.80
CA THR A 532 -18.20 17.67 -11.48
C THR A 532 -17.16 16.55 -11.44
N ALA A 533 -16.99 15.87 -10.30
CA ALA A 533 -16.12 14.71 -10.18
C ALA A 533 -16.55 13.55 -11.10
N ILE A 534 -17.85 13.29 -11.23
CA ILE A 534 -18.38 12.27 -12.16
C ILE A 534 -18.01 12.62 -13.60
N GLN A 535 -18.22 13.86 -14.04
CA GLN A 535 -17.86 14.27 -15.41
C GLN A 535 -16.36 14.18 -15.65
N LYS A 536 -15.56 14.56 -14.65
CA LYS A 536 -14.11 14.45 -14.70
C LYS A 536 -13.69 12.98 -14.87
N LEU A 537 -14.24 12.06 -14.09
CA LEU A 537 -13.92 10.64 -14.19
C LEU A 537 -14.34 10.04 -15.54
N ARG A 538 -15.46 10.49 -16.13
CA ARG A 538 -15.83 10.14 -17.52
C ARG A 538 -14.81 10.60 -18.55
N SER A 539 -14.26 11.80 -18.39
CA SER A 539 -13.20 12.32 -19.27
C SER A 539 -11.89 11.53 -19.18
N CYS A 540 -11.71 10.76 -18.10
CA CYS A 540 -10.56 9.89 -17.87
C CYS A 540 -10.71 8.47 -18.46
N GLY A 541 -11.75 8.19 -19.25
CA GLY A 541 -12.02 6.85 -19.78
C GLY A 541 -13.00 6.02 -18.93
N GLY A 542 -13.58 6.63 -17.89
CA GLY A 542 -14.59 6.00 -17.05
C GLY A 542 -15.95 5.89 -17.73
N ARG A 543 -16.52 4.69 -17.75
CA ARG A 543 -17.90 4.42 -18.14
C ARG A 543 -18.77 4.26 -16.91
N LEU A 544 -19.72 5.18 -16.72
CA LEU A 544 -20.70 5.11 -15.64
C LEU A 544 -21.63 3.91 -15.87
N VAL A 545 -21.81 3.10 -14.83
CA VAL A 545 -22.69 1.93 -14.80
C VAL A 545 -23.61 2.04 -13.58
N GLU A 546 -24.87 1.70 -13.77
CA GLU A 546 -25.84 1.63 -12.67
C GLU A 546 -25.48 0.46 -11.74
N VAL A 547 -25.52 0.71 -10.43
CA VAL A 547 -25.18 -0.28 -9.41
C VAL A 547 -26.34 -0.45 -8.45
N ASP A 548 -26.59 -1.70 -8.04
CA ASP A 548 -27.44 -1.95 -6.88
C ASP A 548 -26.72 -1.47 -5.62
N TYR A 549 -27.15 -0.33 -5.09
CA TYR A 549 -26.52 0.30 -3.94
C TYR A 549 -27.04 -0.23 -2.59
N ALA A 550 -28.12 -1.04 -2.61
CA ALA A 550 -28.76 -1.53 -1.40
C ALA A 550 -27.84 -2.34 -0.46
N PRO A 551 -26.87 -3.15 -0.93
CA PRO A 551 -25.96 -3.86 -0.03
C PRO A 551 -25.09 -2.91 0.81
N PHE A 552 -24.71 -1.74 0.27
CA PHE A 552 -23.87 -0.77 0.97
C PHE A 552 -24.68 0.03 2.00
N GLU A 553 -25.92 0.42 1.66
CA GLU A 553 -26.84 1.07 2.61
C GLU A 553 -27.14 0.14 3.79
N LYS A 554 -27.60 -1.08 3.51
CA LYS A 554 -27.95 -2.06 4.56
C LYS A 554 -26.75 -2.48 5.42
N ALA A 555 -25.55 -2.51 4.84
CA ALA A 555 -24.33 -2.74 5.61
C ALA A 555 -24.01 -1.58 6.55
N SER A 556 -24.37 -0.35 6.20
CA SER A 556 -24.16 0.82 7.05
C SER A 556 -25.05 0.76 8.29
N ASP A 557 -26.29 0.28 8.16
CA ASP A 557 -27.23 0.08 9.27
C ASP A 557 -26.67 -0.88 10.34
N LEU A 558 -25.91 -1.91 9.91
CA LEU A 558 -25.33 -2.88 10.84
C LEU A 558 -24.33 -2.26 11.84
N LEU A 559 -23.73 -1.12 11.51
CA LEU A 559 -22.61 -0.55 12.27
C LEU A 559 -23.05 0.20 13.54
N TYR A 560 -24.23 0.83 13.52
CA TYR A 560 -24.73 1.67 14.61
C TYR A 560 -26.13 1.28 15.09
N ASP A 561 -26.98 0.74 14.21
CA ASP A 561 -28.36 0.34 14.55
C ASP A 561 -28.49 -1.16 14.85
N ALA A 562 -27.35 -1.87 14.94
CA ALA A 562 -27.29 -3.32 15.16
C ALA A 562 -26.12 -3.76 16.09
N SER A 563 -25.75 -5.03 16.06
CA SER A 563 -24.82 -5.62 17.03
C SER A 563 -23.36 -5.16 16.95
N LEU A 564 -22.90 -4.53 15.86
CA LEU A 564 -21.48 -4.16 15.72
C LEU A 564 -21.02 -3.08 16.73
N VAL A 565 -21.93 -2.25 17.27
CA VAL A 565 -21.58 -1.34 18.37
C VAL A 565 -21.19 -2.10 19.64
N HIS A 566 -21.76 -3.29 19.88
CA HIS A 566 -21.40 -4.15 21.01
C HIS A 566 -20.03 -4.82 20.81
N GLU A 567 -19.54 -4.94 19.57
CA GLU A 567 -18.16 -5.37 19.34
C GLU A 567 -17.16 -4.36 19.92
N ARG A 568 -17.51 -3.06 19.98
CA ARG A 568 -16.69 -2.06 20.68
C ARG A 568 -16.58 -2.36 22.16
N ILE A 569 -17.70 -2.70 22.80
CA ILE A 569 -17.72 -3.09 24.21
C ILE A 569 -16.83 -4.32 24.43
N ALA A 570 -16.96 -5.34 23.57
CA ALA A 570 -16.15 -6.55 23.66
C ALA A 570 -14.65 -6.29 23.38
N SER A 571 -14.33 -5.38 22.46
CA SER A 571 -12.97 -5.07 22.02
C SER A 571 -12.19 -4.27 23.06
N ILE A 572 -12.84 -3.28 23.68
CA ILE A 572 -12.28 -2.42 24.73
C ILE A 572 -12.29 -3.15 26.08
N GLY A 573 -13.33 -3.94 26.35
CA GLY A 573 -13.53 -4.70 27.57
C GLY A 573 -14.76 -4.24 28.34
N HIS A 574 -15.72 -5.15 28.55
CA HIS A 574 -16.97 -4.89 29.27
C HIS A 574 -16.72 -4.30 30.66
N GLU A 575 -15.92 -4.98 31.49
CA GLU A 575 -15.65 -4.56 32.87
C GLU A 575 -14.98 -3.19 32.94
N PHE A 576 -14.06 -2.91 32.01
CA PHE A 576 -13.40 -1.61 31.91
C PHE A 576 -14.44 -0.51 31.65
N LEU A 577 -15.26 -0.68 30.62
CA LEU A 577 -16.27 0.32 30.25
C LEU A 577 -17.29 0.51 31.37
N GLU A 578 -17.87 -0.58 31.91
CA GLU A 578 -18.84 -0.53 33.00
C GLU A 578 -18.33 0.28 34.20
N THR A 579 -17.05 0.10 34.57
CA THR A 579 -16.42 0.81 35.69
C THR A 579 -16.07 2.27 35.37
N ASN A 580 -15.82 2.60 34.10
CA ASN A 580 -15.24 3.89 33.69
C ASN A 580 -16.16 4.76 32.84
N LEU A 581 -17.41 4.37 32.57
CA LEU A 581 -18.37 5.10 31.73
C LEU A 581 -18.41 6.60 32.04
N SER A 582 -18.54 6.96 33.32
CA SER A 582 -18.60 8.37 33.76
C SER A 582 -17.31 9.17 33.55
N ASN A 583 -16.18 8.49 33.35
CA ASN A 583 -14.87 9.10 33.10
C ASN A 583 -14.60 9.28 31.59
N LEU A 584 -15.46 8.74 30.73
CA LEU A 584 -15.36 8.92 29.29
C LEU A 584 -15.84 10.31 28.88
N HIS A 585 -15.40 10.77 27.71
CA HIS A 585 -15.88 11.99 27.08
C HIS A 585 -17.42 11.96 27.00
N PRO A 586 -18.15 13.05 27.29
CA PRO A 586 -19.61 13.02 27.44
C PRO A 586 -20.38 12.33 26.30
N THR A 587 -20.00 12.60 25.05
CA THR A 587 -20.59 11.94 23.87
C THR A 587 -20.26 10.44 23.80
N THR A 588 -19.03 10.07 24.14
CA THR A 588 -18.57 8.67 24.13
C THR A 588 -19.25 7.89 25.24
N ASN A 589 -19.38 8.48 26.44
CA ASN A 589 -20.18 7.96 27.53
C ASN A 589 -21.63 7.72 27.08
N ALA A 590 -22.30 8.75 26.56
CA ALA A 590 -23.70 8.63 26.11
C ALA A 590 -23.90 7.51 25.07
N LEU A 591 -22.97 7.34 24.13
CA LEU A 591 -23.02 6.25 23.15
C LEU A 591 -22.90 4.88 23.81
N PHE A 592 -21.95 4.69 24.72
CA PHE A 592 -21.79 3.40 25.40
C PHE A 592 -22.91 3.12 26.41
N THR A 593 -23.43 4.14 27.11
CA THR A 593 -24.64 4.00 27.94
C THR A 593 -25.81 3.48 27.11
N ALA A 594 -26.08 4.09 25.95
CA ALA A 594 -27.14 3.62 25.06
C ALA A 594 -26.90 2.19 24.56
N ALA A 595 -25.64 1.81 24.30
CA ALA A 595 -25.28 0.45 23.91
C ALA A 595 -25.47 -0.58 25.06
N PHE A 596 -25.17 -0.20 26.31
CA PHE A 596 -25.43 -1.05 27.48
C PHE A 596 -26.92 -1.23 27.76
N GLU A 597 -27.71 -0.18 27.56
CA GLU A 597 -29.17 -0.19 27.75
C GLU A 597 -29.93 -0.84 26.57
N SER A 598 -29.24 -1.09 25.45
CA SER A 598 -29.80 -1.70 24.26
C SER A 598 -30.41 -3.08 24.57
N PRO A 599 -31.65 -3.37 24.14
CA PRO A 599 -32.32 -4.65 24.41
C PRO A 599 -31.76 -5.82 23.57
N LEU A 600 -30.59 -5.66 22.96
CA LEU A 600 -29.95 -6.59 22.04
C LEU A 600 -29.77 -7.98 22.69
N LYS A 601 -30.18 -9.02 21.97
CA LYS A 601 -30.10 -10.41 22.43
C LYS A 601 -28.95 -11.13 21.73
N PRO A 602 -28.37 -12.19 22.33
CA PRO A 602 -27.25 -12.90 21.71
C PRO A 602 -27.52 -13.39 20.28
N TRP A 603 -28.76 -13.79 19.95
CA TRP A 603 -29.11 -14.23 18.60
C TRP A 603 -29.17 -13.08 17.57
N ASN A 604 -29.32 -11.82 17.99
CA ASN A 604 -29.20 -10.68 17.08
C ASN A 604 -27.78 -10.58 16.51
N VAL A 605 -26.76 -10.87 17.31
CA VAL A 605 -25.36 -10.89 16.86
C VAL A 605 -25.16 -11.87 15.70
N PHE A 606 -25.66 -13.10 15.86
CA PHE A 606 -25.54 -14.12 14.81
C PHE A 606 -26.40 -13.80 13.58
N HIS A 607 -27.57 -13.19 13.78
CA HIS A 607 -28.41 -12.71 12.69
C HIS A 607 -27.69 -11.63 11.87
N ASP A 608 -27.12 -10.63 12.53
CA ASP A 608 -26.39 -9.54 11.88
C ASP A 608 -25.12 -10.03 11.20
N GLN A 609 -24.42 -11.01 11.77
CA GLN A 609 -23.29 -11.68 11.12
C GLN A 609 -23.72 -12.38 9.82
N ALA A 610 -24.88 -13.05 9.81
CA ALA A 610 -25.42 -13.67 8.61
C ALA A 610 -25.79 -12.60 7.56
N LEU A 611 -26.39 -11.48 7.98
CA LEU A 611 -26.67 -10.35 7.09
C LEU A 611 -25.39 -9.71 6.54
N GLN A 612 -24.38 -9.51 7.38
CA GLN A 612 -23.07 -8.99 6.97
C GLN A 612 -22.44 -9.89 5.91
N ALA A 613 -22.46 -11.20 6.09
CA ALA A 613 -21.96 -12.15 5.10
C ALA A 613 -22.75 -12.06 3.78
N GLN A 614 -24.08 -11.93 3.85
CA GLN A 614 -24.94 -11.75 2.69
C GLN A 614 -24.62 -10.45 1.94
N TYR A 615 -24.48 -9.32 2.63
CA TYR A 615 -24.16 -8.04 2.00
C TYR A 615 -22.74 -8.02 1.46
N THR A 616 -21.80 -8.72 2.11
CA THR A 616 -20.42 -8.86 1.63
C THR A 616 -20.37 -9.56 0.28
N ILE A 617 -21.08 -10.68 0.08
CA ILE A 617 -21.08 -11.37 -1.21
C ILE A 617 -21.80 -10.55 -2.30
N GLN A 618 -22.83 -9.78 -1.94
CA GLN A 618 -23.52 -8.86 -2.87
C GLN A 618 -22.61 -7.70 -3.29
N ALA A 619 -21.89 -7.09 -2.34
CA ALA A 619 -20.89 -6.07 -2.62
C ALA A 619 -19.76 -6.63 -3.50
N GLN A 620 -19.26 -7.84 -3.22
CA GLN A 620 -18.25 -8.51 -4.06
C GLN A 620 -18.71 -8.72 -5.51
N ARG A 621 -19.97 -9.13 -5.72
CA ARG A 621 -20.56 -9.25 -7.08
C ARG A 621 -20.61 -7.91 -7.81
N THR A 622 -20.84 -6.81 -7.09
CA THR A 622 -20.82 -5.47 -7.67
C THR A 622 -19.47 -5.15 -8.31
N PHE A 623 -18.36 -5.67 -7.77
CA PHE A 623 -17.01 -5.49 -8.33
C PHE A 623 -16.56 -6.61 -9.28
N ASN A 624 -17.43 -7.60 -9.56
CA ASN A 624 -17.11 -8.71 -10.45
C ASN A 624 -17.28 -8.32 -11.91
N THR A 625 -16.21 -7.80 -12.52
CA THR A 625 -16.19 -7.36 -13.93
C THR A 625 -16.48 -8.47 -14.95
N LEU A 626 -16.28 -9.75 -14.60
CA LEU A 626 -16.63 -10.87 -15.47
C LEU A 626 -18.15 -11.10 -15.56
N GLU A 627 -18.90 -10.59 -14.58
CA GLU A 627 -20.37 -10.66 -14.50
C GLU A 627 -21.02 -9.30 -14.79
N GLY A 628 -20.28 -8.36 -15.38
CA GLY A 628 -20.78 -7.02 -15.71
C GLY A 628 -20.72 -6.01 -14.56
N GLY A 629 -20.03 -6.33 -13.47
CA GLY A 629 -19.76 -5.41 -12.36
C GLY A 629 -18.81 -4.27 -12.74
N ILE A 630 -18.52 -3.41 -11.76
CA ILE A 630 -17.73 -2.19 -11.88
C ILE A 630 -16.27 -2.38 -11.42
N ASP A 631 -15.37 -1.55 -11.92
CA ASP A 631 -13.99 -1.50 -11.46
C ASP A 631 -13.84 -0.72 -10.14
N VAL A 632 -14.65 0.33 -9.96
CA VAL A 632 -14.60 1.22 -8.80
C VAL A 632 -15.95 1.88 -8.51
N LEU A 633 -16.27 2.06 -7.24
CA LEU A 633 -17.44 2.82 -6.78
C LEU A 633 -16.97 4.18 -6.31
N LEU A 634 -17.40 5.25 -6.97
CA LEU A 634 -17.07 6.62 -6.59
C LEU A 634 -18.16 7.17 -5.68
N VAL A 635 -17.81 7.64 -4.49
CA VAL A 635 -18.74 8.24 -3.52
C VAL A 635 -18.21 9.59 -3.01
N PRO A 636 -19.04 10.53 -2.56
CA PRO A 636 -18.57 11.63 -1.71
C PRO A 636 -17.90 11.05 -0.46
N SER A 637 -16.78 11.60 0.01
CA SER A 637 -16.14 11.09 1.24
C SER A 637 -16.99 11.37 2.49
N THR A 638 -17.85 12.39 2.42
CA THR A 638 -18.78 12.85 3.47
C THR A 638 -19.86 13.73 2.83
N PRO A 639 -21.09 13.79 3.35
CA PRO A 639 -22.14 14.64 2.78
C PRO A 639 -21.99 16.14 3.04
N CYS A 640 -21.20 16.56 4.04
CA CYS A 640 -21.00 17.97 4.39
C CYS A 640 -19.75 18.15 5.28
N HIS A 641 -19.31 19.39 5.49
CA HIS A 641 -18.26 19.76 6.45
C HIS A 641 -18.86 20.62 7.57
N PRO A 642 -19.16 20.03 8.74
CA PRO A 642 -19.75 20.76 9.86
C PRO A 642 -18.76 21.71 10.56
N THR A 643 -19.32 22.76 11.14
CA THR A 643 -18.65 23.53 12.20
C THR A 643 -18.59 22.73 13.51
N ILE A 644 -17.66 23.07 14.39
CA ILE A 644 -17.58 22.49 15.74
C ILE A 644 -18.86 22.75 16.51
N LYS A 645 -19.41 23.96 16.40
CA LYS A 645 -20.66 24.35 17.07
C LYS A 645 -21.85 23.49 16.62
N GLU A 646 -21.98 23.21 15.32
CA GLU A 646 -23.02 22.31 14.80
C GLU A 646 -22.82 20.88 15.31
N MET A 647 -21.57 20.40 15.36
CA MET A 647 -21.24 19.07 15.87
C MET A 647 -21.54 18.95 17.38
N GLU A 648 -21.28 19.98 18.17
CA GLU A 648 -21.61 19.98 19.61
C GLU A 648 -23.12 20.01 19.87
N ALA A 649 -23.89 20.62 18.97
CA ALA A 649 -25.35 20.71 19.08
C ALA A 649 -26.06 19.38 18.79
N ASP A 650 -25.52 18.55 17.88
CA ASP A 650 -26.01 17.19 17.59
C ASP A 650 -24.84 16.20 17.40
N PRO A 651 -24.17 15.80 18.51
CA PRO A 651 -22.90 15.08 18.43
C PRO A 651 -23.04 13.63 17.98
N LEU A 652 -24.25 13.05 18.03
CA LEU A 652 -24.50 11.67 17.57
C LEU A 652 -25.11 11.65 16.17
N GLY A 653 -26.17 12.44 15.92
CA GLY A 653 -26.86 12.46 14.63
C GLY A 653 -25.98 13.02 13.52
N LEU A 654 -25.29 14.14 13.76
CA LEU A 654 -24.41 14.73 12.76
C LEU A 654 -23.17 13.85 12.50
N ASN A 655 -22.67 13.17 13.53
CA ASN A 655 -21.58 12.21 13.37
C ASN A 655 -21.99 11.02 12.48
N ALA A 656 -23.20 10.47 12.69
CA ALA A 656 -23.74 9.41 11.84
C ALA A 656 -23.91 9.88 10.39
N LYS A 657 -24.40 11.12 10.19
CA LYS A 657 -24.51 11.74 8.87
C LYS A 657 -23.16 11.85 8.17
N VAL A 658 -22.12 12.34 8.85
CA VAL A 658 -20.77 12.49 8.28
C VAL A 658 -20.22 11.17 7.73
N GLY A 659 -20.55 10.03 8.37
CA GLY A 659 -20.07 8.71 7.94
C GLY A 659 -20.95 7.95 6.94
N MET A 660 -22.03 8.56 6.44
CA MET A 660 -23.03 7.90 5.60
C MET A 660 -22.45 7.17 4.37
N PHE A 661 -21.40 7.70 3.75
CA PHE A 661 -20.73 7.06 2.59
C PHE A 661 -19.52 6.20 2.96
N THR A 662 -19.15 6.12 4.24
CA THR A 662 -17.93 5.45 4.70
C THR A 662 -18.19 4.19 5.52
N HIS A 663 -19.34 4.10 6.20
CA HIS A 663 -19.71 3.01 7.12
C HIS A 663 -19.61 1.61 6.48
N ALA A 664 -20.15 1.44 5.27
CA ALA A 664 -20.15 0.15 4.57
C ALA A 664 -18.74 -0.41 4.32
N GLY A 665 -17.72 0.44 4.23
CA GLY A 665 -16.37 0.10 3.77
C GLY A 665 -15.80 -1.16 4.41
N ASN A 666 -15.66 -1.20 5.74
CA ASN A 666 -15.13 -2.39 6.40
C ASN A 666 -16.18 -3.48 6.69
N VAL A 667 -17.46 -3.09 6.78
CA VAL A 667 -18.57 -4.02 7.03
C VAL A 667 -18.67 -5.03 5.90
N VAL A 668 -18.53 -4.59 4.64
CA VAL A 668 -18.57 -5.45 3.44
C VAL A 668 -17.21 -5.60 2.75
N ASP A 669 -16.12 -5.44 3.51
CA ASP A 669 -14.75 -5.80 3.10
C ASP A 669 -14.23 -5.09 1.83
N LEU A 670 -14.46 -3.79 1.75
CA LEU A 670 -13.95 -2.92 0.69
C LEU A 670 -12.58 -2.33 1.05
N CYS A 671 -11.79 -1.97 0.04
CA CYS A 671 -10.69 -1.01 0.17
C CYS A 671 -11.15 0.37 -0.31
N GLY A 672 -10.43 1.44 0.05
CA GLY A 672 -10.81 2.79 -0.36
C GLY A 672 -9.69 3.82 -0.29
N VAL A 673 -9.76 4.83 -1.16
CA VAL A 673 -8.87 6.01 -1.08
C VAL A 673 -9.66 7.30 -1.23
N SER A 674 -9.59 8.17 -0.23
CA SER A 674 -10.15 9.52 -0.26
C SER A 674 -9.11 10.47 -0.83
N VAL A 675 -9.52 11.27 -1.82
CA VAL A 675 -8.69 12.31 -2.45
C VAL A 675 -9.47 13.62 -2.55
N ASN A 676 -8.76 14.74 -2.65
CA ASN A 676 -9.38 16.03 -2.87
C ASN A 676 -9.95 16.11 -4.31
N ALA A 677 -11.18 16.58 -4.43
CA ALA A 677 -11.92 16.68 -5.69
C ALA A 677 -12.46 18.09 -5.98
N GLY A 678 -12.11 19.08 -5.15
CA GLY A 678 -12.53 20.46 -5.36
C GLY A 678 -12.56 21.27 -4.08
N TRP A 679 -13.11 22.47 -4.18
CA TRP A 679 -13.17 23.41 -3.08
C TRP A 679 -14.55 24.06 -3.02
N VAL A 680 -15.11 24.12 -1.82
CA VAL A 680 -16.29 24.93 -1.53
C VAL A 680 -15.81 26.31 -1.11
N GLU A 681 -16.23 27.34 -1.85
CA GLU A 681 -16.04 28.73 -1.46
C GLU A 681 -17.21 29.17 -0.58
N LYS A 682 -16.89 29.67 0.62
CA LYS A 682 -17.85 30.25 1.57
C LYS A 682 -17.71 31.77 1.59
N GLU A 683 -18.69 32.44 2.18
CA GLU A 683 -18.63 33.89 2.40
C GLU A 683 -17.36 34.27 3.18
N GLY A 684 -16.84 35.48 2.94
CA GLY A 684 -15.59 35.93 3.57
C GLY A 684 -14.30 35.34 2.99
N GLY A 685 -14.39 34.59 1.89
CA GLY A 685 -13.22 34.04 1.18
C GLY A 685 -12.67 32.74 1.78
N LEU A 686 -13.36 32.15 2.75
CA LEU A 686 -13.03 30.83 3.28
C LEU A 686 -13.18 29.76 2.20
N LYS A 687 -12.15 28.91 2.03
CA LYS A 687 -12.16 27.79 1.10
C LYS A 687 -12.01 26.49 1.86
N LEU A 688 -12.98 25.58 1.72
CA LEU A 688 -12.97 24.28 2.37
C LEU A 688 -12.83 23.17 1.33
N PRO A 689 -12.07 22.10 1.62
CA PRO A 689 -11.86 21.01 0.68
C PRO A 689 -13.12 20.14 0.52
N PHE A 690 -13.32 19.63 -0.69
CA PHE A 690 -14.33 18.62 -0.99
C PHE A 690 -13.63 17.33 -1.40
N GLY A 691 -13.87 16.24 -0.68
CA GLY A 691 -13.27 14.93 -0.96
C GLY A 691 -14.24 13.94 -1.61
N VAL A 692 -13.71 13.10 -2.50
CA VAL A 692 -14.36 11.89 -2.99
C VAL A 692 -13.56 10.67 -2.59
N THR A 693 -14.24 9.55 -2.36
CA THR A 693 -13.61 8.25 -2.08
C THR A 693 -13.83 7.31 -3.25
N PHE A 694 -12.74 6.71 -3.74
CA PHE A 694 -12.74 5.59 -4.67
C PHE A 694 -12.78 4.30 -3.84
N LEU A 695 -13.89 3.56 -3.88
CA LEU A 695 -14.07 2.28 -3.19
C LEU A 695 -13.89 1.11 -4.15
N GLY A 696 -13.19 0.06 -3.70
CA GLY A 696 -12.95 -1.16 -4.46
C GLY A 696 -13.27 -2.41 -3.65
N GLY A 697 -13.48 -3.53 -4.33
CA GLY A 697 -13.59 -4.83 -3.68
C GLY A 697 -12.27 -5.25 -3.00
N SER A 698 -12.37 -6.21 -2.08
CA SER A 698 -11.21 -6.82 -1.41
C SER A 698 -10.09 -7.21 -2.39
N GLY A 699 -8.89 -6.65 -2.18
CA GLY A 699 -7.71 -6.87 -3.01
C GLY A 699 -7.53 -5.88 -4.17
N TYR A 700 -8.45 -4.95 -4.41
CA TYR A 700 -8.39 -4.00 -5.53
C TYR A 700 -7.66 -2.69 -5.18
N ASP A 701 -6.89 -2.67 -4.09
CA ASP A 701 -6.17 -1.50 -3.56
C ASP A 701 -5.36 -0.75 -4.64
N GLY A 702 -4.50 -1.46 -5.38
CA GLY A 702 -3.68 -0.87 -6.44
C GLY A 702 -4.52 -0.30 -7.58
N LYS A 703 -5.60 -1.00 -7.95
CA LYS A 703 -6.50 -0.61 -9.04
C LYS A 703 -7.22 0.70 -8.73
N ILE A 704 -7.77 0.83 -7.52
CA ILE A 704 -8.46 2.07 -7.11
C ILE A 704 -7.47 3.24 -7.01
N MET A 705 -6.22 3.00 -6.59
CA MET A 705 -5.19 4.04 -6.59
C MET A 705 -4.79 4.44 -8.01
N ASP A 706 -4.72 3.51 -8.96
CA ASP A 706 -4.39 3.81 -10.36
C ASP A 706 -5.48 4.70 -10.98
N ILE A 707 -6.76 4.35 -10.76
CA ILE A 707 -7.89 5.16 -11.24
C ILE A 707 -7.91 6.53 -10.57
N ALA A 708 -7.69 6.59 -9.25
CA ALA A 708 -7.63 7.85 -8.51
C ALA A 708 -6.48 8.75 -8.97
N THR A 709 -5.33 8.17 -9.36
CA THR A 709 -4.18 8.93 -9.90
C THR A 709 -4.56 9.63 -11.21
N VAL A 710 -5.20 8.90 -12.14
CA VAL A 710 -5.66 9.50 -13.40
C VAL A 710 -6.68 10.62 -13.14
N PHE A 711 -7.50 10.49 -12.11
CA PHE A 711 -8.44 11.54 -11.69
C PHE A 711 -7.74 12.78 -11.12
N GLU A 712 -6.81 12.62 -10.16
CA GLU A 712 -6.02 13.73 -9.60
C GLU A 712 -5.27 14.50 -10.70
N ASP A 713 -4.66 13.78 -11.63
CA ASP A 713 -3.96 14.34 -12.79
C ASP A 713 -4.88 15.18 -13.68
N ALA A 714 -6.12 14.72 -13.88
CA ALA A 714 -7.13 15.41 -14.69
C ALA A 714 -7.74 16.63 -13.97
N ILE A 715 -7.74 16.65 -12.64
CA ILE A 715 -8.08 17.84 -11.85
C ILE A 715 -6.94 18.85 -11.93
N ALA A 716 -5.70 18.45 -11.63
CA ALA A 716 -4.54 19.33 -11.64
C ALA A 716 -4.29 20.00 -13.00
N SER A 717 -4.53 19.27 -14.11
CA SER A 717 -4.39 19.81 -15.46
C SER A 717 -5.52 20.74 -15.91
N GLY A 718 -6.69 20.67 -15.27
CA GLY A 718 -7.82 21.59 -15.50
C GLY A 718 -7.72 22.89 -14.71
N SER A 719 -6.81 22.97 -13.73
CA SER A 719 -6.57 24.13 -12.87
C SER A 719 -5.47 25.07 -13.37
N LYS A 720 -5.09 24.99 -14.66
CA LYS A 720 -4.21 26.00 -15.25
C LYS A 720 -5.00 27.31 -15.41
N PRO A 721 -4.58 28.42 -14.78
CA PRO A 721 -5.10 29.74 -15.14
C PRO A 721 -4.79 30.09 -16.60
#